data_AF-A0A3P6EJA8-F1
#
_entry.id   AF-A0A3P6EJA8-F1
#
_cell.length_a   1.000
_cell.length_b   1.000
_cell.length_c   1.000
_cell.angle_alpha   90.00
_cell.angle_beta   90.00
_cell.angle_gamma   90.00
#
_symmetry.space_group_name_H-M   'P 1'
#
loop_
_entity.id
_entity.type
_entity.pdbx_description
1 polymer ?
#
loop_
_entity_poly.entity_id
_entity_poly.type
_entity_poly.pdbx_seq_one_letter_code
_entity_poly.pdbx_strand_id
1 'polypeptide(L)'
;MKPLCLVTILSILIQQSYLKLGADAFSRDGFVRTKGVQFSLNGYPYYANGFNAYWLMYVASDPSQRPKISAAFQEASRHGLTVARTWAFSDGGYRPLQYSPGSYNEDMFQGLDFAIAEARRHGIKIILSFANNYVSFGGKKQYVDWARSRGRPVSSEDDFFTDFLVKDFYKNHIKAVLNRFNTFTKVHYRDDPTIMAWELMNEPRCPSDPTGRTIQAWITEMAAHVKSLDRNHLLEAGLEGFYGQSSPQSKTLNPPGQFGTDFIANNRIPGIDFVTVHSYPDEWFVDSNEQSQMEFLNKWLDAHIQDAQNVLHKPIILAEFGKSTKKAGSAQRDAVFNTVYGKIYESAKRGGAAAGGLFWQLLGNGMDNFQDGYGIILSQSSSTVNVIAQQSRKLTLIRRIFARMINVEKWKRARGYGPVRKGASVEKRASLVSNQLNDQLKTLVGSGKLRDARQVFDKMPHRDVYSWTTIIQGYIAATNYDEALLLFSAMHVDDPRVSADSHVLSVALKACGQTSNFPFGESLHAFAHKTHLLSDVYVASSLLNLYKGNGMIDKSCRLFSELPYRNTVTWTTIITGLVHAGRHKEGLMYFSEMSSRFEGLPDTFTFAIALKACAGLRQVQYGRGIHTHVISKGFGAVLDVANSLFTMYTECGEMQDGLRLFESMRERDVVSWTSLITAYSRIGQEENAVKTFLEMRNSDVPPNEQTFASAFAACASLSRLVCGEQLHGNVISLGLGDYLSVSNSMMNMYSTCGELNSASVLFRGMRCRDIISWSTIIGGYSQAGFAEEGFEYFSWMRRSGTKPTDFALASLLSVSGNMAVLEQGRQVHALALYLGLEQSPTVRSALINMYSKCGSIVEASKVFKETERGADIVALTAMINGYAEHGKSKEAIDLFEKSLKVGFRPDAVSFISVLTACSHSGQLGLGFHYFNLMQDKYNMSPAKEHYGCMVDLLCRAGRLSEAEKMIDEMPCEKDDVVWTTLLRACTAKRDVERGRRAAERVLEVEPTSTALVTLANIYSSTEKWKEAAIVRKSMKSKGVIKEPGWSSILIKDRVSAFASGGRSHPQSEDIYSVLELLVSGAEPLRYGCEMKRDSWSIQIL
;
A
#
# COMPACT_ATOMS: atom_id res chain seq x y z
N MET A 1 -50.08 -25.74 9.09
CA MET A 1 -48.97 -25.91 8.11
C MET A 1 -49.10 -25.10 6.81
N LYS A 2 -50.30 -24.66 6.36
CA LYS A 2 -50.45 -23.84 5.14
C LYS A 2 -50.03 -22.33 5.22
N PRO A 3 -50.04 -21.62 6.37
CA PRO A 3 -49.70 -20.19 6.38
C PRO A 3 -48.18 -19.93 6.41
N LEU A 4 -47.39 -20.86 6.94
CA LEU A 4 -45.92 -20.72 7.02
C LEU A 4 -45.26 -20.84 5.64
N CYS A 5 -45.78 -21.75 4.78
CA CYS A 5 -45.37 -21.83 3.36
C CYS A 5 -45.80 -20.60 2.56
N LEU A 6 -46.96 -20.00 2.82
CA LEU A 6 -47.39 -18.80 2.11
C LEU A 6 -46.51 -17.60 2.46
N VAL A 7 -46.12 -17.45 3.73
CA VAL A 7 -45.23 -16.37 4.18
C VAL A 7 -43.81 -16.58 3.69
N THR A 8 -43.29 -17.82 3.63
CA THR A 8 -41.97 -18.07 3.01
C THR A 8 -42.00 -17.86 1.50
N ILE A 9 -43.06 -18.28 0.80
CA ILE A 9 -43.21 -18.03 -0.63
C ILE A 9 -43.38 -16.53 -0.93
N LEU A 10 -44.14 -15.78 -0.12
CA LEU A 10 -44.23 -14.31 -0.25
C LEU A 10 -42.89 -13.64 0.06
N SER A 11 -42.17 -14.12 1.07
CA SER A 11 -40.85 -13.58 1.42
C SER A 11 -39.83 -13.88 0.32
N ILE A 12 -39.87 -15.05 -0.29
CA ILE A 12 -39.01 -15.43 -1.43
C ILE A 12 -39.40 -14.63 -2.68
N LEU A 13 -40.69 -14.41 -2.95
CA LEU A 13 -41.16 -13.59 -4.08
C LEU A 13 -40.87 -12.10 -3.89
N ILE A 14 -40.94 -11.59 -2.65
CA ILE A 14 -40.58 -10.22 -2.29
C ILE A 14 -39.05 -10.05 -2.34
N GLN A 15 -38.28 -11.01 -1.84
CA GLN A 15 -36.82 -11.00 -1.93
C GLN A 15 -36.33 -11.14 -3.38
N GLN A 16 -37.01 -11.91 -4.23
CA GLN A 16 -36.77 -11.99 -5.68
C GLN A 16 -37.16 -10.70 -6.42
N SER A 17 -38.22 -10.00 -6.02
CA SER A 17 -38.62 -8.73 -6.64
C SER A 17 -37.74 -7.54 -6.19
N TYR A 18 -37.21 -7.55 -4.96
CA TYR A 18 -36.22 -6.57 -4.51
C TYR A 18 -34.81 -6.81 -5.08
N LEU A 19 -34.41 -8.07 -5.29
CA LEU A 19 -33.22 -8.39 -6.09
C LEU A 19 -33.40 -7.92 -7.54
N LYS A 20 -34.62 -8.01 -8.12
CA LYS A 20 -34.94 -7.48 -9.46
C LYS A 20 -34.86 -5.96 -9.55
N LEU A 21 -35.41 -5.22 -8.58
CA LEU A 21 -35.41 -3.73 -8.60
C LEU A 21 -34.02 -3.11 -8.38
N GLY A 22 -33.10 -3.77 -7.67
CA GLY A 22 -31.69 -3.40 -7.60
C GLY A 22 -30.86 -3.91 -8.78
N ALA A 23 -31.19 -5.07 -9.33
CA ALA A 23 -30.56 -5.63 -10.52
C ALA A 23 -30.93 -4.88 -11.81
N ASP A 24 -32.12 -4.29 -11.94
CA ASP A 24 -32.52 -3.57 -13.16
C ASP A 24 -31.73 -2.26 -13.37
N ALA A 25 -31.30 -1.59 -12.29
CA ALA A 25 -30.44 -0.39 -12.37
C ALA A 25 -28.98 -0.67 -12.73
N PHE A 26 -28.53 -1.89 -12.43
CA PHE A 26 -27.19 -2.39 -12.75
C PHE A 26 -27.21 -3.47 -13.83
N SER A 27 -28.37 -3.73 -14.43
CA SER A 27 -28.53 -4.67 -15.53
C SER A 27 -27.64 -4.18 -16.67
N ARG A 28 -26.71 -5.04 -17.07
CA ARG A 28 -25.77 -4.81 -18.17
C ARG A 28 -26.45 -5.05 -19.53
N ASP A 29 -27.63 -5.69 -19.50
CA ASP A 29 -28.43 -6.05 -20.66
C ASP A 29 -29.40 -4.90 -20.98
N GLY A 30 -28.99 -4.06 -21.93
CA GLY A 30 -29.75 -2.91 -22.40
C GLY A 30 -28.94 -2.06 -23.36
N PHE A 31 -29.62 -1.42 -24.31
CA PHE A 31 -29.00 -0.47 -25.23
C PHE A 31 -28.70 0.85 -24.52
N VAL A 32 -27.52 1.40 -24.77
CA VAL A 32 -27.19 2.76 -24.34
C VAL A 32 -27.94 3.73 -25.25
N ARG A 33 -28.59 4.73 -24.65
CA ARG A 33 -29.35 5.78 -25.36
C ARG A 33 -28.83 7.15 -24.97
N THR A 34 -29.14 8.18 -25.74
CA THR A 34 -28.89 9.57 -25.36
C THR A 34 -30.12 10.17 -24.70
N LYS A 35 -29.90 11.05 -23.72
CA LYS A 35 -30.92 11.86 -23.05
C LYS A 35 -30.37 13.27 -22.91
N GLY A 36 -30.67 14.13 -23.90
CA GLY A 36 -30.00 15.42 -24.04
C GLY A 36 -28.49 15.21 -24.20
N VAL A 37 -27.70 15.91 -23.37
CA VAL A 37 -26.24 15.85 -23.39
C VAL A 37 -25.63 14.63 -22.67
N GLN A 38 -26.44 13.70 -22.17
CA GLN A 38 -25.94 12.55 -21.39
C GLN A 38 -26.25 11.21 -22.05
N PHE A 39 -25.43 10.19 -21.77
CA PHE A 39 -25.81 8.81 -22.04
C PHE A 39 -26.66 8.23 -20.90
N SER A 40 -27.54 7.30 -21.25
CA SER A 40 -28.41 6.59 -20.32
C SER A 40 -28.48 5.12 -20.68
N LEU A 41 -28.30 4.25 -19.68
CA LEU A 41 -28.52 2.81 -19.76
C LEU A 41 -29.63 2.43 -18.79
N ASN A 42 -30.70 1.82 -19.28
CA ASN A 42 -31.88 1.44 -18.48
C ASN A 42 -32.50 2.61 -17.69
N GLY A 43 -32.40 3.82 -18.25
CA GLY A 43 -32.93 5.05 -17.65
C GLY A 43 -32.01 5.72 -16.61
N TYR A 44 -30.77 5.25 -16.46
CA TYR A 44 -29.78 5.79 -15.54
C TYR A 44 -28.56 6.33 -16.28
N PRO A 45 -27.89 7.40 -15.79
CA PRO A 45 -26.70 7.94 -16.44
C PRO A 45 -25.63 6.89 -16.66
N TYR A 46 -25.03 6.93 -17.85
CA TYR A 46 -23.95 6.05 -18.25
C TYR A 46 -22.72 6.92 -18.57
N TYR A 47 -21.58 6.57 -17.99
CA TYR A 47 -20.32 7.27 -18.22
C TYR A 47 -19.31 6.26 -18.74
N ALA A 48 -18.68 6.56 -19.88
CA ALA A 48 -17.70 5.70 -20.49
C ALA A 48 -16.30 5.97 -19.90
N ASN A 49 -15.67 4.94 -19.38
CA ASN A 49 -14.23 4.92 -19.16
C ASN A 49 -13.69 3.69 -19.86
N GLY A 50 -12.83 3.88 -20.86
CA GLY A 50 -12.54 2.79 -21.77
C GLY A 50 -11.22 2.91 -22.47
N PHE A 51 -11.07 2.11 -23.51
CA PHE A 51 -9.81 1.95 -24.22
C PHE A 51 -10.05 1.66 -25.70
N ASN A 52 -9.04 1.97 -26.50
CA ASN A 52 -8.93 1.51 -27.87
C ASN A 52 -8.09 0.23 -27.93
N ALA A 53 -8.52 -0.74 -28.70
CA ALA A 53 -7.79 -1.98 -28.96
C ALA A 53 -8.16 -2.53 -30.35
N TYR A 54 -7.50 -2.04 -31.38
CA TYR A 54 -7.79 -2.41 -32.77
C TYR A 54 -7.46 -3.88 -33.09
N TRP A 55 -6.56 -4.48 -32.31
CA TRP A 55 -6.03 -5.82 -32.53
C TRP A 55 -6.99 -6.95 -32.13
N LEU A 56 -8.10 -6.65 -31.44
CA LEU A 56 -9.00 -7.66 -30.85
C LEU A 56 -9.50 -8.69 -31.88
N MET A 57 -10.12 -8.22 -32.97
CA MET A 57 -10.60 -9.09 -34.05
C MET A 57 -9.45 -9.85 -34.72
N TYR A 58 -8.38 -9.14 -35.07
CA TYR A 58 -7.26 -9.69 -35.82
C TYR A 58 -6.55 -10.81 -35.05
N VAL A 59 -6.29 -10.61 -33.76
CA VAL A 59 -5.65 -11.62 -32.90
C VAL A 59 -6.61 -12.76 -32.57
N ALA A 60 -7.90 -12.49 -32.32
CA ALA A 60 -8.88 -13.54 -32.01
C ALA A 60 -9.27 -14.42 -33.21
N SER A 61 -8.92 -14.01 -34.44
CA SER A 61 -9.08 -14.83 -35.64
C SER A 61 -8.26 -16.11 -35.59
N ASP A 62 -7.16 -16.12 -34.81
CA ASP A 62 -6.44 -17.33 -34.42
C ASP A 62 -7.00 -17.84 -33.08
N PRO A 63 -7.69 -19.00 -33.06
CA PRO A 63 -8.26 -19.55 -31.83
C PRO A 63 -7.24 -19.75 -30.71
N SER A 64 -5.97 -20.02 -31.03
CA SER A 64 -4.90 -20.20 -30.03
C SER A 64 -4.57 -18.92 -29.26
N GLN A 65 -4.88 -17.75 -29.84
CA GLN A 65 -4.59 -16.44 -29.25
C GLN A 65 -5.78 -15.85 -28.49
N ARG A 66 -6.98 -16.44 -28.59
CA ARG A 66 -8.20 -16.01 -27.88
C ARG A 66 -8.02 -15.80 -26.36
N PRO A 67 -7.24 -16.62 -25.63
CA PRO A 67 -6.97 -16.36 -24.21
C PRO A 67 -6.39 -14.96 -23.92
N LYS A 68 -5.64 -14.36 -24.86
CA LYS A 68 -5.13 -12.99 -24.71
C LYS A 68 -6.23 -11.94 -24.69
N ILE A 69 -7.26 -12.12 -25.54
CA ILE A 69 -8.44 -11.24 -25.58
C ILE A 69 -9.22 -11.38 -24.27
N SER A 70 -9.43 -12.62 -23.80
CA SER A 70 -10.10 -12.86 -22.52
C SER A 70 -9.36 -12.22 -21.34
N ALA A 71 -8.03 -12.31 -21.31
CA ALA A 71 -7.21 -11.67 -20.29
C ALA A 71 -7.30 -10.14 -20.35
N ALA A 72 -7.27 -9.54 -21.54
CA ALA A 72 -7.40 -8.09 -21.70
C ALA A 72 -8.76 -7.56 -21.20
N PHE A 73 -9.88 -8.22 -21.55
CA PHE A 73 -11.19 -7.84 -21.05
C PHE A 73 -11.36 -8.09 -19.54
N GLN A 74 -10.78 -9.18 -19.01
CA GLN A 74 -10.78 -9.44 -17.58
C GLN A 74 -10.04 -8.32 -16.83
N GLU A 75 -8.84 -7.95 -17.26
CA GLU A 75 -8.07 -6.87 -16.64
C GLU A 75 -8.75 -5.52 -16.77
N ALA A 76 -9.33 -5.21 -17.93
CA ALA A 76 -10.12 -4.00 -18.14
C ALA A 76 -11.30 -3.91 -17.15
N SER A 77 -12.05 -5.00 -16.99
CA SER A 77 -13.18 -5.08 -16.06
C SER A 77 -12.76 -4.92 -14.60
N ARG A 78 -11.63 -5.53 -14.19
CA ARG A 78 -11.05 -5.38 -12.84
C ARG A 78 -10.67 -3.94 -12.52
N HIS A 79 -10.24 -3.18 -13.53
CA HIS A 79 -9.92 -1.76 -13.40
C HIS A 79 -11.13 -0.83 -13.60
N GLY A 80 -12.34 -1.40 -13.73
CA GLY A 80 -13.59 -0.65 -13.84
C GLY A 80 -13.80 0.03 -15.19
N LEU A 81 -13.11 -0.42 -16.24
CA LEU A 81 -13.38 0.04 -17.61
C LEU A 81 -14.72 -0.54 -18.09
N THR A 82 -15.42 0.23 -18.90
CA THR A 82 -16.83 0.02 -19.26
C THR A 82 -17.09 0.04 -20.76
N VAL A 83 -16.16 0.57 -21.57
CA VAL A 83 -16.27 0.64 -23.03
C VAL A 83 -14.94 0.22 -23.68
N ALA A 84 -15.02 -0.52 -24.78
CA ALA A 84 -13.91 -0.81 -25.68
C ALA A 84 -14.25 -0.30 -27.09
N ARG A 85 -13.31 0.37 -27.75
CA ARG A 85 -13.43 0.75 -29.16
C ARG A 85 -12.50 -0.11 -29.99
N THR A 86 -13.03 -0.70 -31.06
CA THR A 86 -12.29 -1.60 -31.95
C THR A 86 -12.88 -1.55 -33.37
N TRP A 87 -12.29 -2.32 -34.27
CA TRP A 87 -12.65 -2.30 -35.70
C TRP A 87 -13.59 -3.46 -36.05
N ALA A 88 -14.60 -3.14 -36.86
CA ALA A 88 -15.39 -4.10 -37.62
C ALA A 88 -14.98 -4.12 -39.10
N PHE A 89 -13.78 -3.62 -39.41
CA PHE A 89 -13.18 -3.62 -40.74
C PHE A 89 -11.77 -4.20 -40.72
N SER A 90 -11.37 -4.71 -41.88
CA SER A 90 -9.99 -4.97 -42.28
C SER A 90 -10.09 -5.31 -43.76
N ASP A 91 -9.83 -4.33 -44.62
CA ASP A 91 -10.15 -4.40 -46.06
C ASP A 91 -8.93 -4.82 -46.90
N GLY A 92 -7.73 -4.82 -46.29
CA GLY A 92 -6.48 -5.22 -46.93
C GLY A 92 -5.45 -5.78 -45.94
N GLY A 93 -4.32 -6.26 -46.47
CA GLY A 93 -3.23 -6.88 -45.70
C GLY A 93 -3.25 -8.41 -45.74
N TYR A 94 -2.52 -9.05 -44.83
CA TYR A 94 -2.30 -10.52 -44.84
C TYR A 94 -3.57 -11.33 -44.52
N ARG A 95 -4.40 -10.85 -43.58
CA ARG A 95 -5.67 -11.47 -43.18
C ARG A 95 -6.79 -10.42 -43.16
N PRO A 96 -7.32 -10.01 -44.32
CA PRO A 96 -8.43 -9.07 -44.37
C PRO A 96 -9.71 -9.74 -43.86
N LEU A 97 -10.56 -8.96 -43.18
CA LEU A 97 -11.95 -9.32 -42.94
C LEU A 97 -12.74 -9.32 -44.26
N GLN A 98 -12.58 -8.29 -45.08
CA GLN A 98 -13.19 -8.20 -46.40
C GLN A 98 -12.09 -8.13 -47.45
N TYR A 99 -11.85 -9.24 -48.17
CA TYR A 99 -10.78 -9.32 -49.16
C TYR A 99 -11.22 -8.88 -50.57
N SER A 100 -12.53 -8.82 -50.81
CA SER A 100 -13.14 -8.20 -51.99
C SER A 100 -14.55 -7.73 -51.64
N PRO A 101 -15.15 -6.78 -52.37
CA PRO A 101 -16.46 -6.24 -52.02
C PRO A 101 -17.52 -7.32 -51.87
N GLY A 102 -18.07 -7.46 -50.66
CA GLY A 102 -19.10 -8.45 -50.31
C GLY A 102 -18.58 -9.87 -50.02
N SER A 103 -17.27 -10.12 -50.04
CA SER A 103 -16.68 -11.42 -49.71
C SER A 103 -15.81 -11.33 -48.46
N TYR A 104 -16.05 -12.23 -47.51
CA TYR A 104 -15.55 -12.13 -46.15
C TYR A 104 -14.74 -13.33 -45.69
N ASN A 105 -13.72 -13.07 -44.89
CA ASN A 105 -13.00 -14.09 -44.15
C ASN A 105 -13.76 -14.44 -42.87
N GLU A 106 -14.29 -15.67 -42.80
CA GLU A 106 -15.08 -16.12 -41.66
C GLU A 106 -14.26 -16.22 -40.37
N ASP A 107 -12.96 -16.54 -40.43
CA ASP A 107 -12.11 -16.60 -39.23
C ASP A 107 -11.99 -15.23 -38.56
N MET A 108 -11.89 -14.17 -39.37
CA MET A 108 -11.89 -12.79 -38.88
C MET A 108 -13.24 -12.42 -38.25
N PHE A 109 -14.36 -12.79 -38.87
CA PHE A 109 -15.68 -12.60 -38.26
C PHE A 109 -15.85 -13.39 -36.96
N GLN A 110 -15.38 -14.63 -36.89
CA GLN A 110 -15.39 -15.41 -35.64
C GLN A 110 -14.49 -14.79 -34.57
N GLY A 111 -13.38 -14.15 -34.96
CA GLY A 111 -12.56 -13.34 -34.06
C GLY A 111 -13.33 -12.15 -33.47
N LEU A 112 -14.05 -11.40 -34.31
CA LEU A 112 -14.91 -10.30 -33.86
C LEU A 112 -16.08 -10.80 -33.00
N ASP A 113 -16.71 -11.90 -33.39
CA ASP A 113 -17.79 -12.55 -32.63
C ASP A 113 -17.32 -12.88 -31.21
N PHE A 114 -16.12 -13.46 -31.08
CA PHE A 114 -15.50 -13.81 -29.82
C PHE A 114 -15.19 -12.56 -28.97
N ALA A 115 -14.68 -11.48 -29.58
CA ALA A 115 -14.41 -10.23 -28.87
C ALA A 115 -15.69 -9.61 -28.29
N ILE A 116 -16.79 -9.62 -29.06
CA ILE A 116 -18.12 -9.16 -28.58
C ILE A 116 -18.62 -10.06 -27.44
N ALA A 117 -18.47 -11.38 -27.56
CA ALA A 117 -18.87 -12.32 -26.52
C ALA A 117 -18.08 -12.12 -25.21
N GLU A 118 -16.78 -11.87 -25.30
CA GLU A 118 -15.93 -11.58 -24.13
C GLU A 118 -16.28 -10.23 -23.50
N ALA A 119 -16.54 -9.20 -24.29
CA ALA A 119 -17.02 -7.92 -23.76
C ALA A 119 -18.35 -8.08 -23.01
N ARG A 120 -19.29 -8.87 -23.56
CA ARG A 120 -20.55 -9.20 -22.87
C ARG A 120 -20.29 -9.90 -21.53
N ARG A 121 -19.41 -10.91 -21.53
CA ARG A 121 -19.04 -11.68 -20.33
C ARG A 121 -18.52 -10.77 -19.20
N HIS A 122 -17.76 -9.75 -19.57
CA HIS A 122 -17.15 -8.81 -18.61
C HIS A 122 -17.95 -7.53 -18.37
N GLY A 123 -19.09 -7.36 -19.06
CA GLY A 123 -19.96 -6.19 -18.93
C GLY A 123 -19.42 -4.90 -19.55
N ILE A 124 -18.55 -5.04 -20.56
CA ILE A 124 -17.95 -3.94 -21.31
C ILE A 124 -18.77 -3.75 -22.58
N LYS A 125 -19.11 -2.50 -22.91
CA LYS A 125 -19.77 -2.17 -24.17
C LYS A 125 -18.75 -1.97 -25.30
N ILE A 126 -19.15 -2.18 -26.55
CA ILE A 126 -18.25 -2.03 -27.71
C ILE A 126 -18.69 -0.90 -28.65
N ILE A 127 -17.75 -0.10 -29.12
CA ILE A 127 -17.91 0.79 -30.28
C ILE A 127 -17.17 0.17 -31.48
N LEU A 128 -17.88 0.01 -32.61
CA LEU A 128 -17.37 -0.66 -33.81
C LEU A 128 -17.29 0.30 -34.99
N SER A 129 -16.08 0.47 -35.52
CA SER A 129 -15.82 1.26 -36.73
C SER A 129 -15.99 0.41 -38.00
N PHE A 130 -16.66 0.95 -39.03
CA PHE A 130 -16.89 0.25 -40.31
C PHE A 130 -15.80 0.45 -41.36
N ALA A 131 -14.95 1.46 -41.22
CA ALA A 131 -13.88 1.73 -42.17
C ALA A 131 -12.78 2.57 -41.54
N ASN A 132 -11.63 2.64 -42.21
CA ASN A 132 -10.52 3.53 -41.85
C ASN A 132 -10.32 4.61 -42.89
N ASN A 133 -9.94 5.81 -42.46
CA ASN A 133 -9.42 6.82 -43.37
C ASN A 133 -7.98 6.49 -43.84
N TYR A 134 -7.21 5.77 -43.04
CA TYR A 134 -5.81 5.42 -43.33
C TYR A 134 -5.67 4.13 -44.14
N VAL A 135 -4.57 4.03 -44.91
CA VAL A 135 -4.24 2.89 -45.78
C VAL A 135 -3.93 1.60 -45.02
N SER A 136 -3.54 1.71 -43.75
CA SER A 136 -3.30 0.55 -42.88
C SER A 136 -4.54 -0.33 -42.79
N PHE A 137 -4.39 -1.61 -43.13
CA PHE A 137 -5.48 -2.58 -43.28
C PHE A 137 -6.52 -2.23 -44.37
N GLY A 138 -6.11 -1.50 -45.42
CA GLY A 138 -6.90 -1.19 -46.60
C GLY A 138 -7.53 0.21 -46.58
N GLY A 139 -8.47 0.43 -45.67
CA GLY A 139 -9.17 1.72 -45.50
C GLY A 139 -9.87 2.23 -46.76
N LYS A 140 -10.19 3.53 -46.81
CA LYS A 140 -10.92 4.16 -47.92
C LYS A 140 -10.25 3.93 -49.28
N LYS A 141 -8.92 3.92 -49.31
CA LYS A 141 -8.12 3.67 -50.51
C LYS A 141 -8.47 2.32 -51.14
N GLN A 142 -8.58 1.26 -50.34
CA GLN A 142 -8.84 -0.08 -50.83
C GLN A 142 -10.21 -0.21 -51.52
N TYR A 143 -11.21 0.51 -51.02
CA TYR A 143 -12.53 0.56 -51.65
C TYR A 143 -12.49 1.24 -53.03
N VAL A 144 -11.72 2.32 -53.16
CA VAL A 144 -11.47 2.99 -54.44
C VAL A 144 -10.68 2.08 -55.38
N ASP A 145 -9.67 1.36 -54.88
CA ASP A 145 -8.89 0.41 -55.68
C ASP A 145 -9.76 -0.75 -56.20
N TRP A 146 -10.73 -1.24 -55.40
CA TRP A 146 -11.71 -2.23 -55.88
C TRP A 146 -12.57 -1.69 -57.01
N ALA A 147 -13.04 -0.44 -56.93
CA ALA A 147 -13.80 0.18 -58.01
C ALA A 147 -12.92 0.35 -59.27
N ARG A 148 -11.66 0.79 -59.10
CA ARG A 148 -10.69 0.92 -60.20
C ARG A 148 -10.45 -0.42 -60.91
N SER A 149 -10.31 -1.51 -60.15
CA SER A 149 -10.13 -2.86 -60.70
C SER A 149 -11.32 -3.35 -61.53
N ARG A 150 -12.51 -2.78 -61.32
CA ARG A 150 -13.74 -3.04 -62.10
C ARG A 150 -13.93 -2.06 -63.27
N GLY A 151 -12.90 -1.30 -63.64
CA GLY A 151 -12.93 -0.35 -64.76
C GLY A 151 -13.66 0.97 -64.46
N ARG A 152 -13.94 1.29 -63.19
CA ARG A 152 -14.53 2.57 -62.78
C ARG A 152 -13.48 3.70 -62.89
N PRO A 153 -13.79 4.85 -63.51
CA PRO A 153 -12.84 5.95 -63.65
C PRO A 153 -12.74 6.78 -62.37
N VAL A 154 -12.10 6.22 -61.34
CA VAL A 154 -11.79 6.89 -60.06
C VAL A 154 -10.28 7.17 -59.95
N SER A 155 -9.93 8.39 -59.53
CA SER A 155 -8.55 8.92 -59.56
C SER A 155 -8.03 9.39 -58.20
N SER A 156 -8.91 9.66 -57.23
CA SER A 156 -8.55 10.09 -55.87
C SER A 156 -9.03 9.11 -54.81
N GLU A 157 -8.33 9.02 -53.68
CA GLU A 157 -8.81 8.28 -52.51
C GLU A 157 -10.07 8.93 -51.90
N ASP A 158 -10.25 10.24 -52.11
CA ASP A 158 -11.43 10.98 -51.66
C ASP A 158 -12.68 10.67 -52.53
N ASP A 159 -12.52 9.99 -53.67
CA ASP A 159 -13.65 9.45 -54.45
C ASP A 159 -14.47 8.44 -53.64
N PHE A 160 -13.92 7.94 -52.52
CA PHE A 160 -14.66 7.16 -51.54
C PHE A 160 -15.95 7.84 -51.06
N PHE A 161 -15.92 9.16 -50.92
CA PHE A 161 -17.05 9.93 -50.40
C PHE A 161 -18.09 10.27 -51.48
N THR A 162 -17.70 10.24 -52.76
CA THR A 162 -18.51 10.79 -53.87
C THR A 162 -18.99 9.72 -54.85
N ASP A 163 -18.15 8.74 -55.20
CA ASP A 163 -18.47 7.73 -56.22
C ASP A 163 -19.54 6.76 -55.72
N PHE A 164 -20.58 6.54 -56.54
CA PHE A 164 -21.72 5.71 -56.13
C PHE A 164 -21.34 4.24 -55.93
N LEU A 165 -20.42 3.68 -56.74
CA LEU A 165 -20.06 2.27 -56.67
C LEU A 165 -19.24 2.00 -55.42
N VAL A 166 -18.31 2.91 -55.10
CA VAL A 166 -17.53 2.85 -53.86
C VAL A 166 -18.45 2.94 -52.63
N LYS A 167 -19.38 3.90 -52.63
CA LYS A 167 -20.39 4.02 -51.55
C LYS A 167 -21.24 2.76 -51.42
N ASP A 168 -21.60 2.10 -52.52
CA ASP A 168 -22.37 0.86 -52.49
C ASP A 168 -21.57 -0.32 -51.90
N PHE A 169 -20.26 -0.41 -52.17
CA PHE A 169 -19.41 -1.39 -51.49
C PHE A 169 -19.42 -1.19 -49.97
N TYR A 170 -19.27 0.06 -49.52
CA TYR A 170 -19.30 0.40 -48.10
C TYR A 170 -20.67 0.15 -47.45
N LYS A 171 -21.77 0.50 -48.12
CA LYS A 171 -23.14 0.16 -47.67
C LYS A 171 -23.36 -1.35 -47.56
N ASN A 172 -22.86 -2.12 -48.52
CA ASN A 172 -22.91 -3.58 -48.48
C ASN A 172 -22.09 -4.14 -47.31
N HIS A 173 -20.97 -3.51 -46.96
CA HIS A 173 -20.19 -3.84 -45.78
C HIS A 173 -20.95 -3.59 -44.48
N ILE A 174 -21.52 -2.40 -44.31
CA ILE A 174 -22.41 -2.07 -43.17
C ILE A 174 -23.51 -3.12 -43.06
N LYS A 175 -24.20 -3.42 -44.17
CA LYS A 175 -25.28 -4.40 -44.18
C LYS A 175 -24.81 -5.79 -43.74
N ALA A 176 -23.63 -6.23 -44.16
CA ALA A 176 -23.07 -7.51 -43.75
C ALA A 176 -22.75 -7.54 -42.25
N VAL A 177 -22.08 -6.50 -41.73
CA VAL A 177 -21.70 -6.40 -40.31
C VAL A 177 -22.94 -6.34 -39.41
N LEU A 178 -23.93 -5.49 -39.72
CA LEU A 178 -25.15 -5.37 -38.92
C LEU A 178 -25.97 -6.67 -38.88
N ASN A 179 -26.02 -7.39 -40.00
CA ASN A 179 -26.76 -8.65 -40.11
C ASN A 179 -25.95 -9.88 -39.68
N ARG A 180 -24.67 -9.72 -39.30
CA ARG A 180 -23.84 -10.82 -38.82
C ARG A 180 -24.50 -11.49 -37.61
N PHE A 181 -24.73 -12.79 -37.70
CA PHE A 181 -25.18 -13.61 -36.58
C PHE A 181 -23.96 -14.06 -35.77
N ASN A 182 -23.82 -13.56 -34.54
CA ASN A 182 -22.68 -13.88 -33.70
C ASN A 182 -22.71 -15.36 -33.30
N THR A 183 -21.66 -16.10 -33.65
CA THR A 183 -21.56 -17.54 -33.39
C THR A 183 -21.44 -17.91 -31.91
N PHE A 184 -20.99 -17.00 -31.05
CA PHE A 184 -20.83 -17.19 -29.60
C PHE A 184 -22.03 -16.66 -28.82
N THR A 185 -22.46 -15.43 -29.08
CA THR A 185 -23.57 -14.80 -28.35
C THR A 185 -24.95 -15.26 -28.85
N LYS A 186 -25.01 -15.86 -30.06
CA LYS A 186 -26.25 -16.29 -30.74
C LYS A 186 -27.25 -15.16 -31.00
N VAL A 187 -26.74 -13.94 -31.20
CA VAL A 187 -27.53 -12.73 -31.48
C VAL A 187 -26.98 -12.04 -32.73
N HIS A 188 -27.87 -11.46 -33.54
CA HIS A 188 -27.42 -10.60 -34.64
C HIS A 188 -26.81 -9.31 -34.08
N TYR A 189 -25.76 -8.79 -34.70
CA TYR A 189 -25.06 -7.61 -34.18
C TYR A 189 -26.00 -6.41 -33.99
N ARG A 190 -26.90 -6.13 -34.95
CA ARG A 190 -27.92 -5.07 -34.83
C ARG A 190 -28.89 -5.21 -33.64
N ASP A 191 -28.97 -6.40 -33.06
CA ASP A 191 -29.84 -6.75 -31.94
C ASP A 191 -29.04 -7.01 -30.64
N ASP A 192 -27.71 -6.90 -30.68
CA ASP A 192 -26.83 -7.22 -29.54
C ASP A 192 -26.55 -5.97 -28.68
N PRO A 193 -27.15 -5.83 -27.48
CA PRO A 193 -26.96 -4.64 -26.64
C PRO A 193 -25.54 -4.50 -26.07
N THR A 194 -24.64 -5.46 -26.30
CA THR A 194 -23.22 -5.35 -25.96
C THR A 194 -22.55 -4.29 -26.82
N ILE A 195 -22.98 -4.16 -28.06
CA ILE A 195 -22.55 -3.07 -28.93
C ILE A 195 -23.27 -1.82 -28.41
N MET A 196 -22.51 -0.76 -28.16
CA MET A 196 -23.02 0.54 -27.73
C MET A 196 -23.28 1.44 -28.93
N ALA A 197 -22.35 1.47 -29.87
CA ALA A 197 -22.42 2.37 -31.00
C ALA A 197 -21.72 1.83 -32.25
N TRP A 198 -22.21 2.33 -33.38
CA TRP A 198 -21.55 2.24 -34.67
C TRP A 198 -20.77 3.52 -34.93
N GLU A 199 -19.59 3.37 -35.52
CA GLU A 199 -18.78 4.47 -36.03
C GLU A 199 -18.67 4.34 -37.54
N LEU A 200 -19.03 5.41 -38.26
CA LEU A 200 -19.00 5.40 -39.73
C LEU A 200 -17.57 5.14 -40.25
N MET A 201 -16.58 5.87 -39.76
CA MET A 201 -15.20 5.69 -40.17
C MET A 201 -14.27 6.22 -39.09
N ASN A 202 -13.14 5.57 -38.87
CA ASN A 202 -12.07 6.12 -38.06
C ASN A 202 -11.40 7.30 -38.78
N GLU A 203 -11.60 8.51 -38.25
CA GLU A 203 -10.98 9.78 -38.68
C GLU A 203 -11.24 10.18 -40.14
N PRO A 204 -12.49 10.36 -40.60
CA PRO A 204 -12.76 10.69 -41.99
C PRO A 204 -12.19 12.08 -42.35
N ARG A 205 -11.32 12.12 -43.36
CA ARG A 205 -10.69 13.34 -43.90
C ARG A 205 -10.83 13.38 -45.42
N CYS A 206 -11.06 14.57 -45.96
CA CYS A 206 -11.23 14.82 -47.40
C CYS A 206 -10.44 16.07 -47.81
N PRO A 207 -9.10 16.01 -47.83
CA PRO A 207 -8.26 17.18 -48.14
C PRO A 207 -8.58 17.83 -49.48
N SER A 208 -9.11 17.05 -50.45
CA SER A 208 -9.55 17.56 -51.76
C SER A 208 -10.71 18.56 -51.67
N ASP A 209 -11.48 18.56 -50.57
CA ASP A 209 -12.53 19.53 -50.27
C ASP A 209 -12.32 20.17 -48.89
N PRO A 210 -11.54 21.28 -48.80
CA PRO A 210 -11.32 22.00 -47.55
C PRO A 210 -12.58 22.59 -46.91
N THR A 211 -13.72 22.63 -47.60
CA THR A 211 -14.96 23.16 -47.03
C THR A 211 -15.62 22.18 -46.05
N GLY A 212 -15.30 20.89 -46.16
CA GLY A 212 -15.93 19.81 -45.38
C GLY A 212 -17.30 19.36 -45.88
N ARG A 213 -17.84 19.99 -46.95
CA ARG A 213 -19.19 19.67 -47.47
C ARG A 213 -19.27 18.26 -48.04
N THR A 214 -18.20 17.77 -48.66
CA THR A 214 -18.14 16.41 -49.22
C THR A 214 -18.32 15.35 -48.12
N ILE A 215 -17.58 15.47 -47.02
CA ILE A 215 -17.77 14.60 -45.86
C ILE A 215 -19.16 14.77 -45.25
N GLN A 216 -19.64 16.01 -45.13
CA GLN A 216 -20.97 16.27 -44.57
C GLN A 216 -22.08 15.57 -45.37
N ALA A 217 -22.02 15.63 -46.71
CA ALA A 217 -22.96 14.95 -47.59
C ALA A 217 -22.87 13.42 -47.43
N TRP A 218 -21.65 12.89 -47.38
CA TRP A 218 -21.42 11.46 -47.18
C TRP A 218 -21.93 10.97 -45.81
N ILE A 219 -21.64 11.68 -44.72
CA ILE A 219 -22.15 11.34 -43.37
C ILE A 219 -23.68 11.38 -43.37
N THR A 220 -24.29 12.37 -44.02
CA THR A 220 -25.76 12.47 -44.12
C THR A 220 -26.35 11.23 -44.79
N GLU A 221 -25.77 10.80 -45.90
CA GLU A 221 -26.20 9.61 -46.63
C GLU A 221 -25.96 8.31 -45.83
N MET A 222 -24.77 8.14 -45.25
CA MET A 222 -24.42 6.92 -44.53
C MET A 222 -25.13 6.80 -43.18
N ALA A 223 -25.35 7.91 -42.47
CA ALA A 223 -26.10 7.90 -41.23
C ALA A 223 -27.57 7.51 -41.48
N ALA A 224 -28.19 8.05 -42.53
CA ALA A 224 -29.52 7.63 -42.95
C ALA A 224 -29.56 6.13 -43.30
N HIS A 225 -28.53 5.63 -43.99
CA HIS A 225 -28.43 4.22 -44.34
C HIS A 225 -28.31 3.31 -43.11
N VAL A 226 -27.39 3.58 -42.19
CA VAL A 226 -27.23 2.81 -40.94
C VAL A 226 -28.53 2.85 -40.14
N LYS A 227 -29.14 4.02 -39.94
CA LYS A 227 -30.40 4.17 -39.19
C LYS A 227 -31.60 3.50 -39.85
N SER A 228 -31.55 3.26 -41.17
CA SER A 228 -32.56 2.46 -41.86
C SER A 228 -32.47 0.96 -41.54
N LEU A 229 -31.25 0.47 -41.25
CA LEU A 229 -30.96 -0.92 -40.93
C LEU A 229 -31.03 -1.21 -39.43
N ASP A 230 -30.68 -0.22 -38.59
CA ASP A 230 -30.60 -0.34 -37.14
C ASP A 230 -31.01 0.95 -36.43
N ARG A 231 -32.06 0.86 -35.61
CA ARG A 231 -32.60 1.97 -34.80
C ARG A 231 -32.26 1.85 -33.31
N ASN A 232 -31.58 0.77 -32.91
CA ASN A 232 -31.30 0.45 -31.51
C ASN A 232 -29.98 1.05 -31.04
N HIS A 233 -28.94 0.93 -31.86
CA HIS A 233 -27.61 1.40 -31.51
C HIS A 233 -27.41 2.90 -31.73
N LEU A 234 -26.52 3.47 -30.94
CA LEU A 234 -26.04 4.82 -31.17
C LEU A 234 -25.17 4.85 -32.44
N LEU A 235 -25.09 6.01 -33.07
CA LEU A 235 -24.26 6.24 -34.25
C LEU A 235 -23.44 7.50 -34.06
N GLU A 236 -22.18 7.41 -34.47
CA GLU A 236 -21.24 8.52 -34.51
C GLU A 236 -20.40 8.51 -35.80
N ALA A 237 -19.72 9.61 -36.08
CA ALA A 237 -19.03 9.82 -37.35
C ALA A 237 -17.54 9.43 -37.33
N GLY A 238 -16.93 9.31 -36.15
CA GLY A 238 -15.52 9.01 -35.90
C GLY A 238 -14.59 10.20 -36.10
N LEU A 239 -15.05 11.39 -35.70
CA LEU A 239 -14.36 12.65 -35.97
C LEU A 239 -13.29 12.95 -34.92
N GLU A 240 -12.19 13.54 -35.37
CA GLU A 240 -11.12 13.98 -34.48
C GLU A 240 -11.44 15.29 -33.74
N GLY A 241 -12.36 16.09 -34.26
CA GLY A 241 -12.75 17.38 -33.67
C GLY A 241 -12.40 18.62 -34.51
N PHE A 242 -11.77 18.49 -35.68
CA PHE A 242 -11.36 19.68 -36.44
C PHE A 242 -12.55 20.55 -36.88
N TYR A 243 -12.47 21.84 -36.57
CA TYR A 243 -13.48 22.83 -36.96
C TYR A 243 -13.35 23.22 -38.44
N GLY A 244 -14.50 23.37 -39.11
CA GLY A 244 -14.56 23.77 -40.51
C GLY A 244 -15.10 25.20 -40.71
N GLN A 245 -15.68 25.46 -41.87
CA GLN A 245 -16.21 26.80 -42.21
C GLN A 245 -17.43 27.20 -41.38
N SER A 246 -18.15 26.23 -40.77
CA SER A 246 -19.33 26.53 -39.95
C SER A 246 -18.99 27.25 -38.64
N SER A 247 -17.71 27.20 -38.21
CA SER A 247 -17.23 27.79 -36.96
C SER A 247 -15.90 28.53 -37.16
N PRO A 248 -15.88 29.67 -37.88
CA PRO A 248 -14.63 30.34 -38.27
C PRO A 248 -13.75 30.76 -37.08
N GLN A 249 -14.35 31.15 -35.95
CA GLN A 249 -13.63 31.54 -34.74
C GLN A 249 -12.90 30.34 -34.12
N SER A 250 -13.59 29.20 -33.97
CA SER A 250 -13.02 27.97 -33.41
C SER A 250 -12.00 27.31 -34.33
N LYS A 251 -11.99 27.64 -35.63
CA LYS A 251 -11.01 27.12 -36.60
C LYS A 251 -9.55 27.45 -36.23
N THR A 252 -9.34 28.51 -35.46
CA THR A 252 -8.02 28.89 -34.92
C THR A 252 -7.49 27.90 -33.87
N LEU A 253 -8.35 27.04 -33.31
CA LEU A 253 -7.97 25.99 -32.37
C LEU A 253 -7.48 24.71 -33.05
N ASN A 254 -7.63 24.58 -34.36
CA ASN A 254 -7.17 23.38 -35.07
C ASN A 254 -5.64 23.30 -35.05
N PRO A 255 -5.07 22.07 -35.01
CA PRO A 255 -3.66 21.90 -35.32
C PRO A 255 -3.36 22.27 -36.78
N PRO A 256 -2.07 22.49 -37.13
CA PRO A 256 -1.68 22.84 -38.48
C PRO A 256 -2.08 21.75 -39.48
N GLY A 257 -2.81 22.12 -40.54
CA GLY A 257 -3.18 21.20 -41.61
C GLY A 257 -4.50 21.54 -42.30
N GLN A 258 -4.74 20.86 -43.42
CA GLN A 258 -6.00 20.91 -44.17
C GLN A 258 -6.65 19.53 -44.15
N PHE A 259 -7.68 19.38 -43.32
CA PHE A 259 -8.31 18.08 -43.05
C PHE A 259 -9.59 17.83 -43.86
N GLY A 260 -10.25 18.90 -44.33
CA GLY A 260 -11.50 18.80 -45.10
C GLY A 260 -12.67 18.20 -44.33
N THR A 261 -12.80 18.55 -43.05
CA THR A 261 -13.88 18.12 -42.15
C THR A 261 -14.38 19.29 -41.30
N ASP A 262 -15.58 19.18 -40.73
CA ASP A 262 -16.21 20.24 -39.94
C ASP A 262 -16.95 19.66 -38.72
N PHE A 263 -16.35 19.81 -37.54
CA PHE A 263 -16.87 19.26 -36.28
C PHE A 263 -18.32 19.64 -35.99
N ILE A 264 -18.71 20.92 -36.12
CA ILE A 264 -20.07 21.36 -35.79
C ILE A 264 -21.05 20.91 -36.87
N ALA A 265 -20.72 21.11 -38.14
CA ALA A 265 -21.63 20.83 -39.25
C ALA A 265 -21.92 19.32 -39.37
N ASN A 266 -20.90 18.48 -39.20
CA ASN A 266 -21.01 17.03 -39.29
C ASN A 266 -21.79 16.46 -38.09
N ASN A 267 -21.50 16.94 -36.87
CA ASN A 267 -22.20 16.46 -35.68
C ASN A 267 -23.63 17.00 -35.55
N ARG A 268 -24.07 17.98 -36.37
CA ARG A 268 -25.48 18.42 -36.44
C ARG A 268 -26.36 17.50 -37.28
N ILE A 269 -25.78 16.62 -38.09
CA ILE A 269 -26.51 15.76 -39.01
C ILE A 269 -27.52 14.88 -38.24
N PRO A 270 -28.80 14.84 -38.66
CA PRO A 270 -29.79 13.92 -38.11
C PRO A 270 -29.33 12.46 -38.26
N GLY A 271 -29.27 11.73 -37.16
CA GLY A 271 -28.80 10.35 -37.12
C GLY A 271 -27.47 10.16 -36.39
N ILE A 272 -26.65 11.22 -36.25
CA ILE A 272 -25.50 11.22 -35.35
C ILE A 272 -26.01 11.47 -33.93
N ASP A 273 -25.78 10.55 -32.99
CA ASP A 273 -26.36 10.61 -31.64
C ASP A 273 -25.44 11.27 -30.61
N PHE A 274 -24.13 11.10 -30.77
CA PHE A 274 -23.12 11.67 -29.88
C PHE A 274 -21.88 12.05 -30.68
N VAL A 275 -21.01 12.83 -30.05
CA VAL A 275 -19.85 13.44 -30.73
C VAL A 275 -18.56 12.89 -30.17
N THR A 276 -17.56 12.80 -31.03
CA THR A 276 -16.23 12.29 -30.72
C THR A 276 -15.17 13.34 -31.00
N VAL A 277 -14.08 13.25 -30.24
CA VAL A 277 -12.89 14.09 -30.39
C VAL A 277 -11.67 13.23 -30.05
N HIS A 278 -10.60 13.41 -30.83
CA HIS A 278 -9.30 12.78 -30.59
C HIS A 278 -8.32 13.83 -30.07
N SER A 279 -7.26 13.43 -29.37
CA SER A 279 -6.24 14.36 -28.91
C SER A 279 -4.86 13.75 -28.81
N TYR A 280 -3.97 14.20 -29.69
CA TYR A 280 -2.55 13.84 -29.73
C TYR A 280 -1.66 15.09 -29.88
N PRO A 281 -1.60 15.97 -28.86
CA PRO A 281 -0.81 17.21 -28.95
C PRO A 281 0.68 16.97 -29.26
N ASP A 282 1.23 15.81 -28.88
CA ASP A 282 2.63 15.43 -29.11
C ASP A 282 2.93 14.92 -30.52
N GLU A 283 1.91 14.55 -31.29
CA GLU A 283 2.03 14.28 -32.73
C GLU A 283 1.68 15.52 -33.57
N TRP A 284 0.70 16.33 -33.14
CA TRP A 284 0.28 17.51 -33.88
C TRP A 284 1.26 18.69 -33.77
N PHE A 285 2.00 18.76 -32.66
CA PHE A 285 2.96 19.85 -32.39
C PHE A 285 4.32 19.30 -31.95
N VAL A 286 4.96 18.53 -32.84
CA VAL A 286 6.23 17.82 -32.60
C VAL A 286 7.34 18.75 -32.09
N ASP A 287 7.40 19.99 -32.61
CA ASP A 287 8.46 20.96 -32.27
C ASP A 287 8.11 21.86 -31.06
N SER A 288 6.96 21.64 -30.42
CA SER A 288 6.50 22.46 -29.29
C SER A 288 6.89 21.85 -27.94
N ASN A 289 7.09 22.71 -26.94
CA ASN A 289 7.36 22.27 -25.57
C ASN A 289 6.11 21.71 -24.87
N GLU A 290 6.32 20.97 -23.78
CA GLU A 290 5.25 20.29 -23.03
C GLU A 290 4.18 21.26 -22.49
N GLN A 291 4.58 22.46 -22.08
CA GLN A 291 3.63 23.45 -21.55
C GLN A 291 2.67 23.92 -22.65
N SER A 292 3.18 24.24 -23.84
CA SER A 292 2.36 24.63 -24.99
C SER A 292 1.40 23.50 -25.41
N GLN A 293 1.87 22.25 -25.40
CA GLN A 293 1.03 21.08 -25.69
C GLN A 293 -0.10 20.91 -24.66
N MET A 294 0.18 21.13 -23.38
CA MET A 294 -0.83 21.06 -22.32
C MET A 294 -1.82 22.24 -22.36
N GLU A 295 -1.36 23.45 -22.70
CA GLU A 295 -2.22 24.60 -22.90
C GLU A 295 -3.17 24.39 -24.09
N PHE A 296 -2.64 23.84 -25.19
CA PHE A 296 -3.46 23.41 -26.32
C PHE A 296 -4.50 22.37 -25.90
N LEU A 297 -4.08 21.29 -25.21
CA LEU A 297 -4.99 20.23 -24.75
C LEU A 297 -6.13 20.80 -23.91
N ASN A 298 -5.84 21.69 -22.96
CA ASN A 298 -6.88 22.29 -22.13
C ASN A 298 -7.88 23.10 -22.94
N LYS A 299 -7.41 23.97 -23.85
CA LYS A 299 -8.27 24.78 -24.73
C LYS A 299 -9.10 23.91 -25.67
N TRP A 300 -8.46 22.89 -26.25
CA TRP A 300 -9.09 21.89 -27.12
C TRP A 300 -10.25 21.21 -26.41
N LEU A 301 -10.02 20.64 -25.22
CA LEU A 301 -11.06 19.96 -24.46
C LEU A 301 -12.19 20.91 -24.03
N ASP A 302 -11.86 22.09 -23.52
CA ASP A 302 -12.87 23.05 -23.06
C ASP A 302 -13.80 23.51 -24.19
N ALA A 303 -13.24 23.82 -25.36
CA ALA A 303 -14.03 24.25 -26.53
C ALA A 303 -14.99 23.15 -26.98
N HIS A 304 -14.51 21.92 -27.16
CA HIS A 304 -15.33 20.81 -27.64
C HIS A 304 -16.41 20.41 -26.63
N ILE A 305 -16.09 20.41 -25.33
CA ILE A 305 -17.09 20.13 -24.28
C ILE A 305 -18.16 21.22 -24.24
N GLN A 306 -17.77 22.49 -24.38
CA GLN A 306 -18.73 23.61 -24.41
C GLN A 306 -19.61 23.56 -25.66
N ASP A 307 -19.06 23.26 -26.82
CA ASP A 307 -19.83 23.14 -28.06
C ASP A 307 -20.77 21.93 -28.02
N ALA A 308 -20.31 20.79 -27.51
CA ALA A 308 -21.17 19.62 -27.29
C ALA A 308 -22.35 19.96 -26.37
N GLN A 309 -22.11 20.73 -25.31
CA GLN A 309 -23.11 21.16 -24.33
C GLN A 309 -24.09 22.19 -24.90
N ASN A 310 -23.58 23.25 -25.53
CA ASN A 310 -24.32 24.49 -25.80
C ASN A 310 -24.74 24.65 -27.26
N VAL A 311 -24.04 24.01 -28.19
CA VAL A 311 -24.25 24.19 -29.65
C VAL A 311 -24.86 22.95 -30.27
N LEU A 312 -24.36 21.77 -29.90
CA LEU A 312 -24.79 20.49 -30.47
C LEU A 312 -25.87 19.81 -29.61
N HIS A 313 -25.89 20.10 -28.30
CA HIS A 313 -26.75 19.47 -27.31
C HIS A 313 -26.66 17.93 -27.32
N LYS A 314 -25.44 17.42 -27.47
CA LYS A 314 -25.14 15.99 -27.56
C LYS A 314 -24.06 15.60 -26.55
N PRO A 315 -24.03 14.34 -26.09
CA PRO A 315 -22.93 13.84 -25.29
C PRO A 315 -21.63 13.83 -26.10
N ILE A 316 -20.49 14.04 -25.44
CA ILE A 316 -19.17 13.92 -26.03
C ILE A 316 -18.35 12.81 -25.36
N ILE A 317 -17.67 12.01 -26.18
CA ILE A 317 -16.62 11.07 -25.78
C ILE A 317 -15.29 11.55 -26.35
N LEU A 318 -14.27 11.64 -25.50
CA LEU A 318 -12.89 11.78 -25.94
C LEU A 318 -12.45 10.39 -26.41
N ALA A 319 -12.70 10.09 -27.68
CA ALA A 319 -12.65 8.74 -28.23
C ALA A 319 -11.22 8.22 -28.40
N GLU A 320 -10.25 9.13 -28.47
CA GLU A 320 -8.82 8.79 -28.44
C GLU A 320 -8.03 9.88 -27.73
N PHE A 321 -7.19 9.47 -26.78
CA PHE A 321 -6.17 10.34 -26.19
C PHE A 321 -5.02 9.50 -25.63
N GLY A 322 -3.83 10.08 -25.57
CA GLY A 322 -2.68 9.44 -24.97
C GLY A 322 -1.44 10.34 -24.99
N LYS A 323 -0.33 9.82 -24.47
CA LYS A 323 0.98 10.47 -24.52
C LYS A 323 2.06 9.42 -24.71
N SER A 324 2.92 9.58 -25.72
CA SER A 324 3.95 8.58 -26.03
C SER A 324 5.04 8.53 -24.95
N THR A 325 5.41 7.33 -24.48
CA THR A 325 6.57 7.12 -23.60
C THR A 325 7.89 7.12 -24.35
N LYS A 326 7.86 7.05 -25.69
CA LYS A 326 9.09 7.14 -26.49
C LYS A 326 9.69 8.55 -26.44
N LYS A 327 8.85 9.57 -26.26
CA LYS A 327 9.23 10.99 -26.27
C LYS A 327 9.14 11.65 -24.88
N ALA A 328 8.42 11.06 -23.92
CA ALA A 328 8.16 11.66 -22.61
C ALA A 328 8.18 10.64 -21.46
N GLY A 329 8.41 11.11 -20.24
CA GLY A 329 8.39 10.28 -19.02
C GLY A 329 6.97 9.88 -18.58
N SER A 330 6.88 8.94 -17.65
CA SER A 330 5.61 8.49 -17.07
C SER A 330 4.83 9.62 -16.39
N ALA A 331 5.52 10.59 -15.78
CA ALA A 331 4.90 11.75 -15.14
C ALA A 331 4.12 12.64 -16.12
N GLN A 332 4.67 12.87 -17.32
CA GLN A 332 4.00 13.65 -18.36
C GLN A 332 2.76 12.93 -18.91
N ARG A 333 2.86 11.61 -19.09
CA ARG A 333 1.70 10.80 -19.48
C ARG A 333 0.59 10.92 -18.44
N ASP A 334 0.94 10.81 -17.16
CA ASP A 334 -0.02 10.94 -16.07
C ASP A 334 -0.65 12.33 -16.04
N ALA A 335 0.09 13.40 -16.37
CA ALA A 335 -0.46 14.75 -16.48
C ALA A 335 -1.55 14.85 -17.55
N VAL A 336 -1.31 14.32 -18.77
CA VAL A 336 -2.31 14.27 -19.85
C VAL A 336 -3.56 13.50 -19.42
N PHE A 337 -3.38 12.32 -18.84
CA PHE A 337 -4.49 11.50 -18.35
C PHE A 337 -5.29 12.20 -17.26
N ASN A 338 -4.62 12.82 -16.28
CA ASN A 338 -5.27 13.56 -15.21
C ASN A 338 -6.04 14.78 -15.75
N THR A 339 -5.52 15.51 -16.74
CA THR A 339 -6.23 16.63 -17.37
C THR A 339 -7.50 16.15 -18.08
N VAL A 340 -7.38 15.13 -18.94
CA VAL A 340 -8.52 14.55 -19.66
C VAL A 340 -9.59 14.05 -18.70
N TYR A 341 -9.21 13.21 -17.74
CA TYR A 341 -10.13 12.64 -16.76
C TYR A 341 -10.71 13.68 -15.80
N GLY A 342 -9.94 14.71 -15.45
CA GLY A 342 -10.41 15.86 -14.68
C GLY A 342 -11.55 16.60 -15.40
N LYS A 343 -11.39 16.91 -16.69
CA LYS A 343 -12.43 17.58 -17.49
C LYS A 343 -13.69 16.72 -17.62
N ILE A 344 -13.53 15.41 -17.87
CA ILE A 344 -14.66 14.46 -17.91
C ILE A 344 -15.38 14.43 -16.56
N TYR A 345 -14.64 14.31 -15.46
CA TYR A 345 -15.22 14.24 -14.12
C TYR A 345 -15.98 15.53 -13.75
N GLU A 346 -15.41 16.71 -14.00
CA GLU A 346 -16.03 18.00 -13.70
C GLU A 346 -17.30 18.28 -14.53
N SER A 347 -17.35 17.76 -15.75
CA SER A 347 -18.57 17.78 -16.57
C SER A 347 -19.60 16.79 -16.00
N ALA A 348 -19.21 15.53 -15.82
CA ALA A 348 -20.07 14.45 -15.36
C ALA A 348 -20.72 14.75 -14.00
N LYS A 349 -19.96 15.31 -13.05
CA LYS A 349 -20.41 15.68 -11.70
C LYS A 349 -21.57 16.67 -11.71
N ARG A 350 -21.64 17.55 -12.73
CA ARG A 350 -22.70 18.55 -12.90
C ARG A 350 -23.76 18.13 -13.91
N GLY A 351 -23.70 16.90 -14.39
CA GLY A 351 -24.58 16.39 -15.42
C GLY A 351 -24.35 16.98 -16.81
N GLY A 352 -23.13 17.44 -17.10
CA GLY A 352 -22.74 18.03 -18.38
C GLY A 352 -22.46 17.02 -19.49
N ALA A 353 -22.08 17.54 -20.66
CA ALA A 353 -21.94 16.80 -21.91
C ALA A 353 -20.77 15.81 -21.97
N ALA A 354 -19.67 16.05 -21.23
CA ALA A 354 -18.51 15.17 -21.28
C ALA A 354 -18.79 13.90 -20.50
N ALA A 355 -19.10 12.84 -21.25
CA ALA A 355 -19.68 11.61 -20.70
C ALA A 355 -18.71 10.43 -20.78
N GLY A 356 -17.47 10.63 -21.27
CA GLY A 356 -16.44 9.62 -21.16
C GLY A 356 -15.16 9.88 -21.93
N GLY A 357 -14.19 8.98 -21.74
CA GLY A 357 -12.91 9.00 -22.44
C GLY A 357 -12.37 7.59 -22.67
N LEU A 358 -11.74 7.39 -23.83
CA LEU A 358 -11.12 6.14 -24.24
C LEU A 358 -9.64 6.40 -24.57
N PHE A 359 -8.73 5.80 -23.80
CA PHE A 359 -7.31 6.01 -24.05
C PHE A 359 -6.80 5.15 -25.21
N TRP A 360 -5.80 5.64 -25.92
CA TRP A 360 -5.02 4.88 -26.90
C TRP A 360 -3.71 4.43 -26.23
N GLN A 361 -3.40 3.15 -26.13
CA GLN A 361 -4.24 1.97 -26.41
C GLN A 361 -4.01 0.88 -25.35
N LEU A 362 -4.96 -0.03 -25.19
CA LEU A 362 -4.80 -1.20 -24.31
C LEU A 362 -4.07 -2.33 -25.05
N LEU A 363 -3.01 -2.85 -24.44
CA LEU A 363 -2.28 -4.02 -24.93
C LEU A 363 -2.30 -5.15 -23.89
N GLY A 364 -2.29 -6.40 -24.38
CA GLY A 364 -2.06 -7.58 -23.56
C GLY A 364 -0.56 -7.80 -23.28
N ASN A 365 -0.24 -8.65 -22.29
CA ASN A 365 1.15 -9.06 -22.04
C ASN A 365 1.76 -9.75 -23.27
N GLY A 366 3.01 -9.40 -23.60
CA GLY A 366 3.75 -9.99 -24.74
C GLY A 366 3.25 -9.53 -26.11
N MET A 367 2.68 -8.33 -26.21
CA MET A 367 2.22 -7.71 -27.46
C MET A 367 3.17 -6.60 -27.95
N ASP A 368 4.48 -6.77 -27.77
CA ASP A 368 5.49 -5.76 -28.10
C ASP A 368 5.44 -5.31 -29.58
N ASN A 369 5.05 -6.21 -30.49
CA ASN A 369 4.89 -5.92 -31.92
C ASN A 369 3.76 -4.91 -32.23
N PHE A 370 2.84 -4.67 -31.29
CA PHE A 370 1.76 -3.68 -31.42
C PHE A 370 2.07 -2.36 -30.70
N GLN A 371 3.27 -2.23 -30.10
CA GLN A 371 3.66 -1.09 -29.28
C GLN A 371 4.10 0.12 -30.14
N ASP A 372 3.24 1.12 -30.23
CA ASP A 372 3.53 2.40 -30.91
C ASP A 372 4.18 3.45 -29.99
N GLY A 373 4.20 3.19 -28.68
CA GLY A 373 4.67 4.12 -27.64
C GLY A 373 3.56 4.66 -26.76
N TYR A 374 2.29 4.44 -27.10
CA TYR A 374 1.10 4.83 -26.32
C TYR A 374 0.49 3.65 -25.55
N GLY A 375 0.92 2.43 -25.85
CA GLY A 375 0.45 1.20 -25.21
C GLY A 375 0.45 1.23 -23.68
N ILE A 376 -0.65 0.77 -23.10
CA ILE A 376 -0.85 0.56 -21.67
C ILE A 376 -1.18 -0.91 -21.44
N ILE A 377 -0.45 -1.54 -20.52
CA ILE A 377 -0.68 -2.91 -20.10
C ILE A 377 -1.19 -2.88 -18.66
N LEU A 378 -2.49 -3.15 -18.46
CA LEU A 378 -3.14 -2.98 -17.15
C LEU A 378 -2.58 -3.89 -16.05
N SER A 379 -2.02 -5.06 -16.40
CA SER A 379 -1.39 -5.95 -15.42
C SER A 379 -0.05 -5.42 -14.88
N GLN A 380 0.56 -4.44 -15.55
CA GLN A 380 1.77 -3.79 -15.07
C GLN A 380 1.36 -2.64 -14.14
N SER A 381 1.70 -2.75 -12.85
CA SER A 381 1.35 -1.76 -11.82
C SER A 381 2.10 -0.43 -12.01
N SER A 382 1.69 0.34 -13.01
CA SER A 382 2.25 1.66 -13.35
C SER A 382 1.43 2.80 -12.76
N SER A 383 2.03 3.99 -12.70
CA SER A 383 1.35 5.20 -12.21
C SER A 383 0.14 5.57 -13.08
N THR A 384 0.24 5.42 -14.42
CA THR A 384 -0.88 5.68 -15.33
C THR A 384 -2.05 4.71 -15.11
N VAL A 385 -1.77 3.44 -14.83
CA VAL A 385 -2.82 2.45 -14.49
C VAL A 385 -3.56 2.86 -13.21
N ASN A 386 -2.86 3.40 -12.22
CA ASN A 386 -3.50 3.95 -11.02
C ASN A 386 -4.41 5.14 -11.33
N VAL A 387 -3.98 6.06 -12.21
CA VAL A 387 -4.81 7.20 -12.66
C VAL A 387 -6.09 6.71 -13.34
N ILE A 388 -6.00 5.71 -14.23
CA ILE A 388 -7.15 5.09 -14.89
C ILE A 388 -8.10 4.46 -13.86
N ALA A 389 -7.57 3.67 -12.92
CA ALA A 389 -8.36 2.99 -11.90
C ALA A 389 -9.04 3.98 -10.93
N GLN A 390 -8.40 5.10 -10.62
CA GLN A 390 -8.99 6.18 -9.82
C GLN A 390 -10.15 6.83 -10.57
N GLN A 391 -10.01 7.09 -11.88
CA GLN A 391 -11.10 7.65 -12.66
C GLN A 391 -12.31 6.71 -12.75
N SER A 392 -12.09 5.41 -12.97
CA SER A 392 -13.17 4.42 -12.98
C SER A 392 -13.99 4.45 -11.69
N ARG A 393 -13.31 4.57 -10.54
CA ARG A 393 -13.96 4.69 -9.23
C ARG A 393 -14.78 5.97 -9.10
N LYS A 394 -14.23 7.11 -9.54
CA LYS A 394 -14.93 8.42 -9.54
C LYS A 394 -16.20 8.40 -10.38
N LEU A 395 -16.15 7.90 -11.62
CA LEU A 395 -17.31 7.84 -12.51
C LEU A 395 -18.36 6.84 -12.02
N THR A 396 -17.94 5.73 -11.42
CA THR A 396 -18.85 4.76 -10.78
C THR A 396 -19.62 5.39 -9.63
N LEU A 397 -18.96 6.21 -8.82
CA LEU A 397 -19.61 6.93 -7.73
C LEU A 397 -20.67 7.91 -8.26
N ILE A 398 -20.32 8.74 -9.26
CA ILE A 398 -21.27 9.68 -9.88
C ILE A 398 -22.50 8.94 -10.43
N ARG A 399 -22.30 7.82 -11.12
CA ARG A 399 -23.41 6.99 -11.64
C ARG A 399 -24.35 6.54 -10.52
N ARG A 400 -23.82 6.09 -9.38
CA ARG A 400 -24.63 5.68 -8.22
C ARG A 400 -25.44 6.83 -7.65
N ILE A 401 -24.85 8.02 -7.55
CA ILE A 401 -25.51 9.23 -7.03
C ILE A 401 -26.71 9.59 -7.89
N PHE A 402 -26.51 9.77 -9.20
CA PHE A 402 -27.61 10.14 -10.09
C PHE A 402 -28.67 9.03 -10.20
N ALA A 403 -28.26 7.76 -10.17
CA ALA A 403 -29.22 6.67 -10.20
C ALA A 403 -30.16 6.70 -8.99
N ARG A 404 -29.62 7.05 -7.82
CA ARG A 404 -30.42 7.24 -6.61
C ARG A 404 -31.37 8.42 -6.73
N MET A 405 -30.91 9.56 -7.24
CA MET A 405 -31.76 10.75 -7.46
C MET A 405 -32.95 10.44 -8.38
N ILE A 406 -32.71 9.72 -9.49
CA ILE A 406 -33.76 9.31 -10.43
C ILE A 406 -34.77 8.37 -9.76
N ASN A 407 -34.31 7.46 -8.91
CA ASN A 407 -35.19 6.55 -8.19
C ASN A 407 -36.07 7.28 -7.16
N VAL A 408 -35.52 8.29 -6.48
CA VAL A 408 -36.29 9.18 -5.60
C VAL A 408 -37.35 9.95 -6.40
N GLU A 409 -37.01 10.46 -7.59
CA GLU A 409 -37.94 11.22 -8.42
C GLU A 409 -39.07 10.34 -9.01
N LYS A 410 -38.75 9.14 -9.50
CA LYS A 410 -39.75 8.13 -9.93
C LYS A 410 -40.69 7.77 -8.78
N TRP A 411 -40.14 7.60 -7.58
CA TRP A 411 -40.90 7.33 -6.37
C TRP A 411 -41.84 8.50 -6.00
N LYS A 412 -41.38 9.76 -6.11
CA LYS A 412 -42.20 10.97 -5.88
C LYS A 412 -43.37 11.06 -6.88
N ARG A 413 -43.14 10.75 -8.18
CA ARG A 413 -44.17 10.76 -9.23
C ARG A 413 -45.22 9.66 -9.06
N ALA A 414 -44.81 8.45 -8.65
CA ALA A 414 -45.73 7.31 -8.44
C ALA A 414 -46.73 7.53 -7.29
N ARG A 415 -46.50 8.52 -6.42
CA ARG A 415 -47.38 8.88 -5.30
C ARG A 415 -48.23 10.13 -5.53
N GLY A 416 -48.22 10.71 -6.73
CA GLY A 416 -49.12 11.82 -7.09
C GLY A 416 -48.77 13.19 -6.49
N TYR A 417 -47.52 13.42 -6.06
CA TYR A 417 -47.07 14.76 -5.64
C TYR A 417 -46.79 15.66 -6.86
N GLY A 418 -47.83 16.25 -7.43
CA GLY A 418 -47.73 17.44 -8.31
C GLY A 418 -47.74 18.74 -7.48
N PRO A 419 -47.40 19.90 -8.05
CA PRO A 419 -47.27 21.16 -7.31
C PRO A 419 -48.62 21.57 -6.70
N VAL A 420 -48.71 21.52 -5.37
CA VAL A 420 -49.94 21.79 -4.61
C VAL A 420 -50.20 23.30 -4.56
N ARG A 421 -51.35 23.70 -5.11
CA ARG A 421 -51.98 25.00 -4.86
C ARG A 421 -52.37 25.12 -3.38
N LYS A 422 -52.04 26.29 -2.82
CA LYS A 422 -52.20 26.71 -1.42
C LYS A 422 -53.59 26.43 -0.83
N GLY A 423 -53.60 25.94 0.42
CA GLY A 423 -54.74 25.97 1.32
C GLY A 423 -54.30 25.79 2.78
N ALA A 424 -54.45 26.82 3.60
CA ALA A 424 -53.90 26.95 4.96
C ALA A 424 -54.51 26.00 6.03
N SER A 425 -55.38 25.05 5.66
CA SER A 425 -55.94 24.05 6.58
C SER A 425 -55.18 22.71 6.59
N VAL A 426 -54.27 22.48 5.64
CA VAL A 426 -53.51 21.22 5.50
C VAL A 426 -52.25 21.17 6.37
N GLU A 427 -51.65 22.33 6.69
CA GLU A 427 -50.37 22.41 7.42
C GLU A 427 -50.44 21.84 8.86
N LYS A 428 -51.56 22.04 9.56
CA LYS A 428 -51.74 21.48 10.92
C LYS A 428 -51.90 19.95 10.94
N ARG A 429 -52.48 19.35 9.90
CA ARG A 429 -52.66 17.89 9.79
C ARG A 429 -51.39 17.21 9.26
N ALA A 430 -50.65 17.90 8.38
CA ALA A 430 -49.36 17.45 7.86
C ALA A 430 -48.26 17.45 8.94
N SER A 431 -48.19 18.44 9.83
CA SER A 431 -47.17 18.47 10.89
C SER A 431 -47.38 17.36 11.94
N LEU A 432 -48.63 17.02 12.25
CA LEU A 432 -48.98 15.94 13.20
C LEU A 432 -48.58 14.56 12.65
N VAL A 433 -48.76 14.33 11.35
CA VAL A 433 -48.32 13.10 10.66
C VAL A 433 -46.80 13.04 10.51
N SER A 434 -46.13 14.16 10.19
CA SER A 434 -44.66 14.22 10.15
C SER A 434 -44.03 13.94 11.51
N ASN A 435 -44.62 14.43 12.62
CA ASN A 435 -44.13 14.12 13.97
C ASN A 435 -44.25 12.63 14.30
N GLN A 436 -45.39 12.00 14.00
CA GLN A 436 -45.58 10.57 14.24
C GLN A 436 -44.63 9.69 13.39
N LEU A 437 -44.36 10.10 12.14
CA LEU A 437 -43.39 9.44 11.28
C LEU A 437 -41.94 9.68 11.77
N ASN A 438 -41.65 10.86 12.33
CA ASN A 438 -40.35 11.17 12.94
C ASN A 438 -40.07 10.27 14.16
N ASP A 439 -41.08 10.03 15.00
CA ASP A 439 -40.98 9.10 16.13
C ASP A 439 -40.78 7.65 15.65
N GLN A 440 -41.50 7.26 14.59
CA GLN A 440 -41.31 5.94 13.97
C GLN A 440 -39.91 5.80 13.36
N LEU A 441 -39.43 6.83 12.68
CA LEU A 441 -38.09 6.87 12.09
C LEU A 441 -37.01 6.73 13.18
N LYS A 442 -37.13 7.49 14.26
CA LYS A 442 -36.24 7.43 15.42
C LYS A 442 -36.21 6.03 16.03
N THR A 443 -37.38 5.41 16.19
CA THR A 443 -37.51 4.05 16.74
C THR A 443 -36.84 3.01 15.84
N LEU A 444 -37.03 3.11 14.51
CA LEU A 444 -36.43 2.19 13.56
C LEU A 444 -34.91 2.35 13.48
N VAL A 445 -34.40 3.59 13.50
CA VAL A 445 -32.95 3.86 13.57
C VAL A 445 -32.37 3.32 14.88
N GLY A 446 -33.02 3.58 16.02
CA GLY A 446 -32.58 3.10 17.34
C GLY A 446 -32.56 1.57 17.47
N SER A 447 -33.44 0.87 16.74
CA SER A 447 -33.48 -0.60 16.67
C SER A 447 -32.55 -1.22 15.61
N GLY A 448 -31.73 -0.43 14.92
CA GLY A 448 -30.79 -0.89 13.89
C GLY A 448 -31.43 -1.29 12.54
N LYS A 449 -32.75 -1.12 12.39
CA LYS A 449 -33.50 -1.47 11.16
C LYS A 449 -33.40 -0.37 10.10
N LEU A 450 -32.18 -0.08 9.65
CA LEU A 450 -31.90 1.06 8.77
C LEU A 450 -32.60 1.00 7.41
N ARG A 451 -32.85 -0.20 6.87
CA ARG A 451 -33.61 -0.36 5.62
C ARG A 451 -35.06 0.08 5.79
N ASP A 452 -35.69 -0.26 6.90
CA ASP A 452 -37.07 0.10 7.21
C ASP A 452 -37.16 1.58 7.58
N ALA A 453 -36.21 2.07 8.38
CA ALA A 453 -36.06 3.50 8.68
C ALA A 453 -35.93 4.31 7.39
N ARG A 454 -35.09 3.85 6.46
CA ARG A 454 -34.92 4.49 5.15
C ARG A 454 -36.21 4.50 4.34
N GLN A 455 -36.96 3.41 4.34
CA GLN A 455 -38.27 3.39 3.68
C GLN A 455 -39.25 4.38 4.31
N VAL A 456 -39.30 4.48 5.65
CA VAL A 456 -40.16 5.45 6.33
C VAL A 456 -39.74 6.88 5.99
N PHE A 457 -38.44 7.17 6.04
CA PHE A 457 -37.88 8.48 5.68
C PHE A 457 -38.18 8.86 4.22
N ASP A 458 -37.95 7.94 3.29
CA ASP A 458 -38.24 8.17 1.88
C ASP A 458 -39.76 8.40 1.69
N LYS A 459 -40.61 7.71 2.47
CA LYS A 459 -42.07 7.80 2.46
C LYS A 459 -42.66 9.04 3.13
N MET A 460 -41.87 9.85 3.83
CA MET A 460 -42.35 11.05 4.51
C MET A 460 -42.86 12.12 3.53
N PRO A 461 -44.05 12.68 3.76
CA PRO A 461 -44.64 13.72 2.89
C PRO A 461 -43.93 15.08 3.03
N HIS A 462 -43.43 15.39 4.23
CA HIS A 462 -42.59 16.54 4.53
C HIS A 462 -41.46 16.11 5.45
N ARG A 463 -40.22 16.43 5.03
CA ARG A 463 -39.00 16.14 5.78
C ARG A 463 -38.47 17.44 6.36
N ASP A 464 -38.40 17.51 7.67
CA ASP A 464 -37.77 18.60 8.41
C ASP A 464 -36.32 18.26 8.75
N VAL A 465 -35.59 19.22 9.32
CA VAL A 465 -34.20 19.04 9.75
C VAL A 465 -34.05 17.83 10.69
N TYR A 466 -35.05 17.56 11.52
CA TYR A 466 -35.06 16.43 12.43
C TYR A 466 -35.05 15.08 11.69
N SER A 467 -35.92 14.92 10.69
CA SER A 467 -35.98 13.71 9.87
C SER A 467 -34.66 13.44 9.15
N TRP A 468 -34.04 14.48 8.56
CA TRP A 468 -32.75 14.39 7.87
C TRP A 468 -31.62 14.04 8.83
N THR A 469 -31.54 14.73 9.97
CA THR A 469 -30.54 14.44 11.01
C THR A 469 -30.66 13.00 11.50
N THR A 470 -31.88 12.53 11.78
CA THR A 470 -32.15 11.19 12.32
C THR A 470 -31.71 10.09 11.35
N ILE A 471 -32.00 10.22 10.05
CA ILE A 471 -31.61 9.20 9.08
C ILE A 471 -30.10 9.22 8.80
N ILE A 472 -29.48 10.41 8.70
CA ILE A 472 -28.03 10.54 8.49
C ILE A 472 -27.29 9.94 9.69
N GLN A 473 -27.71 10.26 10.91
CA GLN A 473 -27.15 9.69 12.13
C GLN A 473 -27.29 8.17 12.19
N GLY A 474 -28.40 7.62 11.70
CA GLY A 474 -28.58 6.18 11.55
C GLY A 474 -27.55 5.52 10.63
N TYR A 475 -27.27 6.11 9.46
CA TYR A 475 -26.24 5.58 8.55
C TYR A 475 -24.83 5.72 9.12
N ILE A 476 -24.54 6.78 9.87
CA ILE A 476 -23.28 6.92 10.59
C ILE A 476 -23.14 5.84 11.67
N ALA A 477 -24.21 5.55 12.43
CA ALA A 477 -24.20 4.50 13.45
C ALA A 477 -23.93 3.11 12.86
N ALA A 478 -24.32 2.86 11.60
CA ALA A 478 -23.98 1.64 10.87
C ALA A 478 -22.68 1.73 10.05
N THR A 479 -21.81 2.70 10.33
CA THR A 479 -20.50 2.88 9.68
C THR A 479 -20.54 3.10 8.16
N ASN A 480 -21.71 3.46 7.61
CA ASN A 480 -21.88 3.74 6.18
C ASN A 480 -21.82 5.26 5.93
N TYR A 481 -20.61 5.80 6.05
CA TYR A 481 -20.33 7.23 6.01
C TYR A 481 -20.56 7.85 4.62
N ASP A 482 -20.26 7.11 3.55
CA ASP A 482 -20.51 7.58 2.18
C ASP A 482 -21.99 7.89 1.97
N GLU A 483 -22.87 6.99 2.43
CA GLU A 483 -24.31 7.15 2.29
C GLU A 483 -24.87 8.30 3.14
N ALA A 484 -24.28 8.52 4.32
CA ALA A 484 -24.58 9.65 5.18
C ALA A 484 -24.22 11.00 4.53
N LEU A 485 -23.05 11.10 3.88
CA LEU A 485 -22.61 12.30 3.16
C LEU A 485 -23.45 12.56 1.90
N LEU A 486 -23.88 11.50 1.22
CA LEU A 486 -24.82 11.58 0.11
C LEU A 486 -26.18 12.11 0.54
N LEU A 487 -26.70 11.63 1.67
CA LEU A 487 -27.95 12.13 2.27
C LEU A 487 -27.86 13.61 2.65
N PHE A 488 -26.75 14.04 3.27
CA PHE A 488 -26.53 15.44 3.61
C PHE A 488 -26.48 16.33 2.36
N SER A 489 -25.78 15.88 1.32
CA SER A 489 -25.72 16.59 0.03
C SER A 489 -27.10 16.66 -0.64
N ALA A 490 -27.87 15.57 -0.55
CA ALA A 490 -29.23 15.51 -1.07
C ALA A 490 -30.19 16.45 -0.33
N MET A 491 -30.01 16.72 0.96
CA MET A 491 -30.87 17.60 1.75
C MET A 491 -31.07 18.98 1.10
N HIS A 492 -29.99 19.61 0.64
CA HIS A 492 -30.04 20.93 -0.02
C HIS A 492 -30.66 20.88 -1.43
N VAL A 493 -30.62 19.72 -2.09
CA VAL A 493 -31.12 19.51 -3.45
C VAL A 493 -32.59 19.09 -3.46
N ASP A 494 -32.99 18.23 -2.52
CA ASP A 494 -34.33 17.66 -2.42
C ASP A 494 -35.35 18.60 -1.76
N ASP A 495 -34.92 19.44 -0.81
CA ASP A 495 -35.77 20.39 -0.09
C ASP A 495 -35.05 21.73 0.15
N PRO A 496 -35.00 22.64 -0.85
CA PRO A 496 -34.28 23.92 -0.78
C PRO A 496 -34.74 24.89 0.32
N ARG A 497 -35.87 24.59 0.97
CA ARG A 497 -36.45 25.36 2.09
C ARG A 497 -35.87 24.95 3.45
N VAL A 498 -35.18 23.81 3.52
CA VAL A 498 -34.59 23.27 4.75
C VAL A 498 -33.11 23.66 4.76
N SER A 499 -32.76 24.65 5.58
CA SER A 499 -31.35 25.00 5.80
C SER A 499 -30.68 23.96 6.69
N ALA A 500 -29.43 23.62 6.38
CA ALA A 500 -28.60 22.89 7.35
C ALA A 500 -28.48 23.73 8.62
N ASP A 501 -28.93 23.16 9.73
CA ASP A 501 -28.65 23.69 11.05
C ASP A 501 -27.33 23.11 11.57
N SER A 502 -26.93 23.56 12.74
CA SER A 502 -25.72 23.12 13.40
C SER A 502 -25.67 21.60 13.63
N HIS A 503 -26.82 20.96 13.91
CA HIS A 503 -26.88 19.54 14.21
C HIS A 503 -26.62 18.70 12.97
N VAL A 504 -27.31 18.97 11.86
CA VAL A 504 -27.14 18.17 10.64
C VAL A 504 -25.75 18.38 10.03
N LEU A 505 -25.19 19.60 10.15
CA LEU A 505 -23.82 19.91 9.74
C LEU A 505 -22.78 19.18 10.61
N SER A 506 -22.96 19.12 11.93
CA SER A 506 -22.07 18.38 12.83
C SER A 506 -22.01 16.88 12.50
N VAL A 507 -23.16 16.29 12.16
CA VAL A 507 -23.29 14.89 11.78
C VAL A 507 -22.58 14.61 10.44
N ALA A 508 -22.72 15.49 9.45
CA ALA A 508 -22.00 15.38 8.18
C ALA A 508 -20.48 15.52 8.35
N LEU A 509 -20.03 16.48 9.15
CA LEU A 509 -18.62 16.66 9.48
C LEU A 509 -18.04 15.42 10.18
N LYS A 510 -18.81 14.78 11.06
CA LYS A 510 -18.43 13.50 11.69
C LYS A 510 -18.23 12.40 10.64
N ALA A 511 -19.11 12.30 9.64
CA ALA A 511 -18.94 11.34 8.54
C ALA A 511 -17.72 11.68 7.65
N CYS A 512 -17.43 12.96 7.40
CA CYS A 512 -16.19 13.39 6.75
C CYS A 512 -14.95 13.01 7.56
N GLY A 513 -15.01 13.08 8.90
CA GLY A 513 -13.90 12.70 9.77
C GLY A 513 -13.57 11.20 9.74
N GLN A 514 -14.55 10.36 9.40
CA GLN A 514 -14.41 8.90 9.32
C GLN A 514 -14.13 8.41 7.89
N THR A 515 -14.13 9.30 6.90
CA THR A 515 -13.80 9.00 5.49
C THR A 515 -12.53 9.76 5.11
N SER A 516 -11.69 9.23 4.22
CA SER A 516 -10.55 9.99 3.68
C SER A 516 -10.97 11.13 2.72
N ASN A 517 -12.21 11.62 2.81
CA ASN A 517 -12.78 12.64 1.93
C ASN A 517 -12.54 14.05 2.48
N PHE A 518 -11.27 14.35 2.67
CA PHE A 518 -10.82 15.60 3.27
C PHE A 518 -11.26 16.88 2.50
N PRO A 519 -11.22 16.93 1.15
CA PRO A 519 -11.65 18.13 0.41
C PRO A 519 -13.12 18.50 0.64
N PHE A 520 -13.98 17.50 0.86
CA PHE A 520 -15.38 17.75 1.17
C PHE A 520 -15.55 18.33 2.57
N GLY A 521 -14.79 17.83 3.56
CA GLY A 521 -14.73 18.40 4.90
C GLY A 521 -14.27 19.87 4.92
N GLU A 522 -13.25 20.24 4.15
CA GLU A 522 -12.82 21.66 4.02
C GLU A 522 -13.90 22.54 3.37
N SER A 523 -14.66 21.99 2.42
CA SER A 523 -15.79 22.69 1.81
C SER A 523 -16.91 22.96 2.83
N LEU A 524 -17.18 21.99 3.72
CA LEU A 524 -18.15 22.16 4.83
C LEU A 524 -17.64 23.15 5.90
N HIS A 525 -16.33 23.21 6.16
CA HIS A 525 -15.74 24.25 7.01
C HIS A 525 -15.96 25.65 6.42
N ALA A 526 -15.67 25.84 5.13
CA ALA A 526 -15.92 27.11 4.45
C ALA A 526 -17.42 27.50 4.47
N PHE A 527 -18.31 26.51 4.35
CA PHE A 527 -19.75 26.71 4.50
C PHE A 527 -20.13 27.15 5.92
N ALA A 528 -19.60 26.50 6.96
CA ALA A 528 -19.84 26.86 8.36
C ALA A 528 -19.40 28.31 8.66
N HIS A 529 -18.26 28.73 8.11
CA HIS A 529 -17.76 30.10 8.25
C HIS A 529 -18.67 31.11 7.53
N LYS A 530 -19.09 30.82 6.28
CA LYS A 530 -19.97 31.70 5.49
C LYS A 530 -21.39 31.84 6.06
N THR A 531 -21.85 30.83 6.80
CA THR A 531 -23.20 30.79 7.40
C THR A 531 -23.21 31.20 8.87
N HIS A 532 -22.08 31.64 9.42
CA HIS A 532 -21.89 31.98 10.83
C HIS A 532 -22.19 30.84 11.83
N LEU A 533 -22.28 29.59 11.35
CA LEU A 533 -22.50 28.41 12.17
C LEU A 533 -21.25 27.94 12.92
N LEU A 534 -20.10 28.58 12.68
CA LEU A 534 -18.84 28.30 13.40
C LEU A 534 -18.91 28.64 14.89
N SER A 535 -19.84 29.53 15.28
CA SER A 535 -20.12 29.86 16.68
C SER A 535 -20.84 28.75 17.42
N ASP A 536 -21.41 27.78 16.70
CA ASP A 536 -22.10 26.65 17.29
C ASP A 536 -21.11 25.57 17.76
N VAL A 537 -21.25 25.20 19.03
CA VAL A 537 -20.39 24.25 19.74
C VAL A 537 -20.32 22.87 19.05
N TYR A 538 -21.42 22.38 18.47
CA TYR A 538 -21.46 21.06 17.82
C TYR A 538 -20.69 21.07 16.50
N VAL A 539 -20.81 22.15 15.73
CA VAL A 539 -20.09 22.33 14.46
C VAL A 539 -18.60 22.51 14.72
N ALA A 540 -18.24 23.39 15.67
CA ALA A 540 -16.86 23.63 16.09
C ALA A 540 -16.17 22.34 16.56
N SER A 541 -16.82 21.58 17.45
CA SER A 541 -16.28 20.30 17.95
C SER A 541 -16.13 19.24 16.85
N SER A 542 -17.04 19.20 15.88
CA SER A 542 -16.97 18.26 14.76
C SER A 542 -15.87 18.61 13.76
N LEU A 543 -15.64 19.90 13.51
CA LEU A 543 -14.54 20.38 12.69
C LEU A 543 -13.16 20.11 13.33
N LEU A 544 -13.03 20.34 14.64
CA LEU A 544 -11.80 19.99 15.36
C LEU A 544 -11.53 18.48 15.26
N ASN A 545 -12.56 17.64 15.42
CA ASN A 545 -12.42 16.19 15.25
C ASN A 545 -12.08 15.77 13.81
N LEU A 546 -12.61 16.46 12.79
CA LEU A 546 -12.27 16.24 11.38
C LEU A 546 -10.78 16.49 11.13
N TYR A 547 -10.25 17.66 11.53
CA TYR A 547 -8.85 18.00 11.29
C TYR A 547 -7.91 17.11 12.11
N LYS A 548 -8.26 16.85 13.38
CA LYS A 548 -7.55 15.90 14.24
C LYS A 548 -7.49 14.50 13.64
N GLY A 549 -8.64 13.96 13.23
CA GLY A 549 -8.75 12.59 12.70
C GLY A 549 -7.95 12.36 11.41
N ASN A 550 -7.68 13.43 10.66
CA ASN A 550 -6.86 13.40 9.45
C ASN A 550 -5.40 13.83 9.68
N GLY A 551 -4.93 13.92 10.92
CA GLY A 551 -3.53 14.25 11.26
C GLY A 551 -3.12 15.71 11.04
N MET A 552 -4.05 16.62 10.74
CA MET A 552 -3.78 18.04 10.48
C MET A 552 -3.90 18.89 11.75
N ILE A 553 -3.06 18.59 12.73
CA ILE A 553 -3.11 19.22 14.06
C ILE A 553 -2.90 20.74 13.99
N ASP A 554 -2.02 21.25 13.12
CA ASP A 554 -1.79 22.70 13.00
C ASP A 554 -3.00 23.46 12.45
N LYS A 555 -3.82 22.83 11.59
CA LYS A 555 -5.09 23.42 11.15
C LYS A 555 -6.12 23.38 12.27
N SER A 556 -6.14 22.29 13.06
CA SER A 556 -7.00 22.18 14.23
C SER A 556 -6.68 23.23 15.30
N CYS A 557 -5.40 23.51 15.57
CA CYS A 557 -4.99 24.56 16.52
C CYS A 557 -5.38 25.95 16.04
N ARG A 558 -5.19 26.25 14.74
CA ARG A 558 -5.61 27.54 14.16
C ARG A 558 -7.12 27.75 14.28
N LEU A 559 -7.91 26.75 13.90
CA LEU A 559 -9.35 26.78 14.05
C LEU A 559 -9.76 27.02 15.51
N PHE A 560 -9.14 26.32 16.45
CA PHE A 560 -9.43 26.48 17.88
C PHE A 560 -9.17 27.91 18.39
N SER A 561 -8.10 28.55 17.91
CA SER A 561 -7.79 29.95 18.20
C SER A 561 -8.82 30.93 17.61
N GLU A 562 -9.45 30.57 16.49
CA GLU A 562 -10.47 31.38 15.82
C GLU A 562 -11.89 31.17 16.38
N LEU A 563 -12.11 30.18 17.26
CA LEU A 563 -13.44 29.93 17.83
C LEU A 563 -13.89 31.07 18.76
N PRO A 564 -15.11 31.61 18.58
CA PRO A 564 -15.63 32.71 19.40
C PRO A 564 -16.00 32.28 20.83
N TYR A 565 -16.35 31.00 21.03
CA TYR A 565 -16.62 30.41 22.35
C TYR A 565 -15.99 29.02 22.42
N ARG A 566 -15.33 28.72 23.56
CA ARG A 566 -14.62 27.45 23.79
C ARG A 566 -15.15 26.80 25.06
N ASN A 567 -15.83 25.66 24.90
CA ASN A 567 -16.30 24.86 26.02
C ASN A 567 -15.39 23.67 26.30
N THR A 568 -15.65 22.93 27.39
CA THR A 568 -14.89 21.73 27.79
C THR A 568 -14.67 20.74 26.65
N VAL A 569 -15.66 20.51 25.77
CA VAL A 569 -15.54 19.57 24.63
C VAL A 569 -14.49 20.04 23.60
N THR A 570 -14.51 21.31 23.23
CA THR A 570 -13.52 21.87 22.28
C THR A 570 -12.11 21.86 22.85
N TRP A 571 -11.94 22.21 24.13
CA TRP A 571 -10.65 22.11 24.85
C TRP A 571 -10.15 20.66 24.91
N THR A 572 -11.01 19.72 25.31
CA THR A 572 -10.66 18.29 25.37
C THR A 572 -10.24 17.76 24.00
N THR A 573 -10.95 18.18 22.94
CA THR A 573 -10.66 17.73 21.57
C THR A 573 -9.27 18.18 21.10
N ILE A 574 -8.90 19.44 21.35
CA ILE A 574 -7.58 19.96 20.93
C ILE A 574 -6.44 19.35 21.75
N ILE A 575 -6.63 19.23 23.08
CA ILE A 575 -5.65 18.59 23.97
C ILE A 575 -5.43 17.13 23.51
N THR A 576 -6.52 16.40 23.22
CA THR A 576 -6.43 15.02 22.72
C THR A 576 -5.74 14.93 21.36
N GLY A 577 -6.00 15.85 20.45
CA GLY A 577 -5.34 15.89 19.15
C GLY A 577 -3.83 16.09 19.27
N LEU A 578 -3.41 17.04 20.10
CA LEU A 578 -1.99 17.32 20.36
C LEU A 578 -1.29 16.13 21.02
N VAL A 579 -1.90 15.54 22.05
CA VAL A 579 -1.32 14.41 22.78
C VAL A 579 -1.19 13.17 21.91
N HIS A 580 -2.19 12.87 21.06
CA HIS A 580 -2.11 11.74 20.12
C HIS A 580 -1.09 11.97 18.99
N ALA A 581 -0.80 13.21 18.63
CA ALA A 581 0.25 13.54 17.67
C ALA A 581 1.65 13.65 18.29
N GLY A 582 1.82 13.26 19.56
CA GLY A 582 3.10 13.31 20.26
C GLY A 582 3.51 14.71 20.76
N ARG A 583 2.69 15.74 20.53
CA ARG A 583 2.93 17.13 20.97
C ARG A 583 2.48 17.32 22.43
N HIS A 584 2.97 16.47 23.31
CA HIS A 584 2.53 16.38 24.71
C HIS A 584 2.69 17.71 25.48
N LYS A 585 3.80 18.43 25.25
CA LYS A 585 4.09 19.70 25.93
C LYS A 585 3.04 20.76 25.61
N GLU A 586 2.68 20.89 24.35
CA GLU A 586 1.63 21.82 23.91
C GLU A 586 0.27 21.40 24.45
N GLY A 587 -0.05 20.10 24.43
CA GLY A 587 -1.27 19.58 25.06
C GLY A 587 -1.42 19.99 26.53
N LEU A 588 -0.34 19.91 27.32
CA LEU A 588 -0.33 20.38 28.71
C LEU A 588 -0.44 21.90 28.85
N MET A 589 0.10 22.68 27.91
CA MET A 589 -0.09 24.13 27.90
C MET A 589 -1.56 24.51 27.72
N TYR A 590 -2.26 23.88 26.77
CA TYR A 590 -3.71 24.08 26.58
C TYR A 590 -4.53 23.60 27.80
N PHE A 591 -4.12 22.52 28.46
CA PHE A 591 -4.74 22.06 29.71
C PHE A 591 -4.58 23.08 30.85
N SER A 592 -3.39 23.65 30.99
CA SER A 592 -3.12 24.69 31.99
C SER A 592 -3.92 25.96 31.71
N GLU A 593 -4.04 26.35 30.44
CA GLU A 593 -4.84 27.51 30.04
C GLU A 593 -6.33 27.29 30.36
N MET A 594 -6.86 26.13 29.99
CA MET A 594 -8.23 25.71 30.32
C MET A 594 -8.48 25.77 31.83
N SER A 595 -7.55 25.26 32.65
CA SER A 595 -7.69 25.23 34.10
C SER A 595 -7.61 26.60 34.77
N SER A 596 -7.01 27.60 34.09
CA SER A 596 -6.88 28.98 34.58
C SER A 596 -8.05 29.89 34.22
N ARG A 597 -8.81 29.57 33.17
CA ARG A 597 -9.97 30.34 32.70
C ARG A 597 -11.27 29.73 33.24
N PHE A 598 -12.15 30.54 33.84
CA PHE A 598 -13.37 30.09 34.54
C PHE A 598 -14.45 29.42 33.66
N GLU A 599 -14.29 29.39 32.33
CA GLU A 599 -15.35 28.98 31.38
C GLU A 599 -15.31 27.50 30.96
N GLY A 600 -14.28 26.72 31.36
CA GLY A 600 -14.18 25.30 31.02
C GLY A 600 -13.56 24.47 32.14
N LEU A 601 -14.40 23.84 32.97
CA LEU A 601 -13.91 22.91 33.99
C LEU A 601 -13.41 21.61 33.32
N PRO A 602 -12.22 21.10 33.68
CA PRO A 602 -11.75 19.79 33.23
C PRO A 602 -12.71 18.69 33.64
N ASP A 603 -13.12 17.87 32.67
CA ASP A 603 -13.88 16.64 32.91
C ASP A 603 -12.96 15.43 33.04
N THR A 604 -13.53 14.26 33.30
CA THR A 604 -12.79 13.00 33.48
C THR A 604 -11.91 12.67 32.26
N PHE A 605 -12.38 12.94 31.04
CA PHE A 605 -11.63 12.75 29.80
C PHE A 605 -10.46 13.72 29.66
N THR A 606 -10.67 14.98 30.04
CA THR A 606 -9.63 16.03 30.06
C THR A 606 -8.50 15.64 31.01
N PHE A 607 -8.84 15.15 32.20
CA PHE A 607 -7.85 14.65 33.15
C PHE A 607 -7.08 13.45 32.62
N ALA A 608 -7.79 12.45 32.09
CA ALA A 608 -7.18 11.25 31.52
C ALA A 608 -6.15 11.58 30.43
N ILE A 609 -6.49 12.48 29.50
CA ILE A 609 -5.60 12.83 28.39
C ILE A 609 -4.42 13.70 28.83
N ALA A 610 -4.60 14.60 29.80
CA ALA A 610 -3.52 15.39 30.38
C ALA A 610 -2.53 14.51 31.16
N LEU A 611 -3.03 13.50 31.89
CA LEU A 611 -2.21 12.49 32.55
C LEU A 611 -1.42 11.65 31.54
N LYS A 612 -2.02 11.26 30.42
CA LYS A 612 -1.33 10.60 29.31
C LYS A 612 -0.23 11.48 28.71
N ALA A 613 -0.44 12.80 28.63
CA ALA A 613 0.60 13.73 28.20
C ALA A 613 1.76 13.83 29.21
N CYS A 614 1.45 13.82 30.52
CA CYS A 614 2.47 13.76 31.58
C CYS A 614 3.28 12.47 31.50
N ALA A 615 2.62 11.34 31.25
CA ALA A 615 3.23 10.04 31.03
C ALA A 615 4.23 10.10 29.87
N GLY A 616 3.81 10.63 28.72
CA GLY A 616 4.66 10.76 27.52
C GLY A 616 5.86 11.69 27.70
N LEU A 617 5.77 12.71 28.56
CA LEU A 617 6.88 13.61 28.91
C LEU A 617 7.68 13.17 30.13
N ARG A 618 7.24 12.10 30.82
CA ARG A 618 7.77 11.66 32.12
C ARG A 618 7.82 12.77 33.18
N GLN A 619 6.80 13.63 33.21
CA GLN A 619 6.71 14.73 34.19
C GLN A 619 5.88 14.35 35.42
N VAL A 620 6.49 13.59 36.32
CA VAL A 620 5.83 13.10 37.55
C VAL A 620 5.28 14.22 38.44
N GLN A 621 6.01 15.34 38.58
CA GLN A 621 5.60 16.43 39.48
C GLN A 621 4.34 17.13 38.98
N TYR A 622 4.26 17.38 37.68
CA TYR A 622 3.05 17.94 37.07
C TYR A 622 1.88 16.95 37.15
N GLY A 623 2.16 15.66 36.92
CA GLY A 623 1.18 14.58 37.10
C GLY A 623 0.62 14.48 38.53
N ARG A 624 1.47 14.64 39.56
CA ARG A 624 1.04 14.71 40.98
C ARG A 624 0.16 15.94 41.26
N GLY A 625 0.46 17.08 40.64
CA GLY A 625 -0.39 18.27 40.68
C GLY A 625 -1.79 18.00 40.09
N ILE A 626 -1.84 17.35 38.92
CA ILE A 626 -3.11 16.94 38.30
C ILE A 626 -3.85 15.92 39.17
N HIS A 627 -3.15 14.94 39.75
CA HIS A 627 -3.75 13.94 40.64
C HIS A 627 -4.40 14.61 41.87
N THR A 628 -3.75 15.61 42.47
CA THR A 628 -4.33 16.39 43.56
C THR A 628 -5.60 17.12 43.10
N HIS A 629 -5.58 17.66 41.88
CA HIS A 629 -6.75 18.31 41.28
C HIS A 629 -7.91 17.32 41.07
N VAL A 630 -7.63 16.11 40.55
CA VAL A 630 -8.59 15.01 40.38
C VAL A 630 -9.26 14.65 41.70
N ILE A 631 -8.49 14.50 42.78
CA ILE A 631 -9.01 14.19 44.12
C ILE A 631 -9.88 15.35 44.62
N SER A 632 -9.39 16.60 44.52
CA SER A 632 -10.11 17.79 44.97
C SER A 632 -11.48 17.99 44.29
N LYS A 633 -11.61 17.51 43.04
CA LYS A 633 -12.84 17.58 42.24
C LYS A 633 -13.75 16.34 42.40
N GLY A 634 -13.33 15.35 43.19
CA GLY A 634 -14.10 14.12 43.43
C GLY A 634 -14.02 13.08 42.33
N PHE A 635 -13.09 13.19 41.38
CA PHE A 635 -12.95 12.24 40.25
C PHE A 635 -12.00 11.06 40.55
N GLY A 636 -11.40 10.99 41.74
CA GLY A 636 -10.41 9.97 42.08
C GLY A 636 -10.93 8.52 42.06
N ALA A 637 -12.25 8.32 42.23
CA ALA A 637 -12.87 6.99 42.18
C ALA A 637 -13.33 6.57 40.77
N VAL A 638 -13.21 7.43 39.76
CA VAL A 638 -13.62 7.12 38.37
C VAL A 638 -12.54 6.27 37.70
N LEU A 639 -12.92 5.05 37.26
CA LEU A 639 -11.99 4.06 36.71
C LEU A 639 -11.13 4.60 35.55
N ASP A 640 -11.71 5.33 34.60
CA ASP A 640 -10.96 5.91 33.47
C ASP A 640 -9.81 6.84 33.91
N VAL A 641 -10.08 7.65 34.94
CA VAL A 641 -9.10 8.59 35.50
C VAL A 641 -8.07 7.84 36.34
N ALA A 642 -8.51 6.86 37.14
CA ALA A 642 -7.63 6.02 37.94
C ALA A 642 -6.68 5.16 37.07
N ASN A 643 -7.17 4.59 35.97
CA ASN A 643 -6.37 3.86 34.97
C ASN A 643 -5.36 4.78 34.26
N SER A 644 -5.74 6.02 33.96
CA SER A 644 -4.85 7.04 33.36
C SER A 644 -3.79 7.54 34.36
N LEU A 645 -4.15 7.70 35.63
CA LEU A 645 -3.23 8.02 36.72
C LEU A 645 -2.24 6.87 36.94
N PHE A 646 -2.72 5.63 36.96
CA PHE A 646 -1.88 4.43 37.05
C PHE A 646 -0.85 4.44 35.92
N THR A 647 -1.31 4.58 34.67
CA THR A 647 -0.43 4.65 33.49
C THR A 647 0.58 5.78 33.64
N MET A 648 0.15 6.98 34.06
CA MET A 648 1.04 8.13 34.27
C MET A 648 2.14 7.84 35.29
N TYR A 649 1.81 7.28 36.46
CA TYR A 649 2.81 6.92 37.46
C TYR A 649 3.79 5.87 36.94
N THR A 650 3.28 4.80 36.32
CA THR A 650 4.13 3.73 35.78
C THR A 650 5.08 4.20 34.67
N GLU A 651 4.61 5.03 33.73
CA GLU A 651 5.41 5.59 32.63
C GLU A 651 6.43 6.63 33.10
N CYS A 652 6.15 7.31 34.22
CA CYS A 652 7.11 8.19 34.90
C CYS A 652 8.14 7.43 35.74
N GLY A 653 8.05 6.10 35.85
CA GLY A 653 8.96 5.26 36.63
C GLY A 653 8.56 5.08 38.10
N GLU A 654 7.42 5.62 38.54
CA GLU A 654 6.92 5.51 39.91
C GLU A 654 5.97 4.30 40.08
N MET A 655 6.50 3.10 39.87
CA MET A 655 5.70 1.86 39.89
C MET A 655 4.94 1.66 41.22
N GLN A 656 5.56 2.01 42.36
CA GLN A 656 4.95 1.83 43.67
C GLN A 656 3.73 2.75 43.88
N ASP A 657 3.76 3.97 43.35
CA ASP A 657 2.61 4.89 43.38
C ASP A 657 1.46 4.34 42.51
N GLY A 658 1.79 3.77 41.35
CA GLY A 658 0.85 3.06 40.49
C GLY A 658 0.20 1.86 41.19
N LEU A 659 1.00 0.99 41.81
CA LEU A 659 0.50 -0.18 42.54
C LEU A 659 -0.45 0.20 43.68
N ARG A 660 -0.09 1.20 44.49
CA ARG A 660 -0.98 1.71 45.55
C ARG A 660 -2.32 2.20 44.99
N LEU A 661 -2.30 2.85 43.84
CA LEU A 661 -3.52 3.30 43.18
C LEU A 661 -4.35 2.10 42.69
N PHE A 662 -3.72 1.11 42.05
CA PHE A 662 -4.39 -0.11 41.57
C PHE A 662 -5.03 -0.93 42.71
N GLU A 663 -4.33 -1.04 43.85
CA GLU A 663 -4.84 -1.70 45.05
C GLU A 663 -6.05 -0.95 45.64
N SER A 664 -6.03 0.39 45.59
CA SER A 664 -7.13 1.22 46.08
C SER A 664 -8.40 1.21 45.22
N MET A 665 -8.32 0.70 43.98
CA MET A 665 -9.48 0.53 43.10
C MET A 665 -10.42 -0.54 43.65
N ARG A 666 -11.69 -0.17 43.89
CA ARG A 666 -12.73 -1.10 44.39
C ARG A 666 -13.15 -2.12 43.33
N GLU A 667 -13.24 -1.68 42.09
CA GLU A 667 -13.55 -2.50 40.91
C GLU A 667 -12.37 -2.36 39.94
N ARG A 668 -12.00 -3.45 39.26
CA ARG A 668 -10.89 -3.47 38.30
C ARG A 668 -11.41 -4.04 37.01
N ASP A 669 -11.37 -3.24 35.96
CA ASP A 669 -11.80 -3.66 34.64
C ASP A 669 -10.64 -4.24 33.83
N VAL A 670 -10.94 -4.69 32.62
CA VAL A 670 -9.93 -5.23 31.68
C VAL A 670 -8.80 -4.23 31.44
N VAL A 671 -9.09 -2.92 31.44
CA VAL A 671 -8.11 -1.86 31.21
C VAL A 671 -7.16 -1.72 32.40
N SER A 672 -7.67 -1.77 33.64
CA SER A 672 -6.86 -1.79 34.86
C SER A 672 -5.86 -2.95 34.83
N TRP A 673 -6.35 -4.17 34.63
CA TRP A 673 -5.52 -5.38 34.61
C TRP A 673 -4.50 -5.36 33.47
N THR A 674 -4.93 -4.99 32.26
CA THR A 674 -4.04 -4.92 31.09
C THR A 674 -2.95 -3.87 31.26
N SER A 675 -3.27 -2.73 31.88
CA SER A 675 -2.29 -1.69 32.19
C SER A 675 -1.23 -2.19 33.17
N LEU A 676 -1.62 -2.94 34.20
CA LEU A 676 -0.69 -3.53 35.16
C LEU A 676 0.21 -4.60 34.53
N ILE A 677 -0.35 -5.51 33.73
CA ILE A 677 0.41 -6.54 33.00
C ILE A 677 1.43 -5.89 32.05
N THR A 678 1.00 -4.85 31.33
CA THR A 678 1.86 -4.11 30.39
C THR A 678 2.95 -3.33 31.14
N ALA A 679 2.64 -2.73 32.29
CA ALA A 679 3.62 -2.04 33.12
C ALA A 679 4.70 -3.01 33.65
N TYR A 680 4.31 -4.18 34.15
CA TYR A 680 5.25 -5.20 34.58
C TYR A 680 6.14 -5.70 33.43
N SER A 681 5.56 -5.96 32.26
CA SER A 681 6.33 -6.36 31.07
C SER A 681 7.35 -5.31 30.65
N ARG A 682 7.04 -4.01 30.78
CA ARG A 682 7.96 -2.91 30.43
C ARG A 682 9.10 -2.71 31.42
N ILE A 683 8.87 -2.99 32.70
CA ILE A 683 9.89 -2.87 33.75
C ILE A 683 10.80 -4.11 33.77
N GLY A 684 10.55 -5.11 32.93
CA GLY A 684 11.30 -6.37 32.92
C GLY A 684 10.96 -7.27 34.11
N GLN A 685 9.72 -7.19 34.60
CA GLN A 685 9.17 -8.07 35.64
C GLN A 685 8.12 -9.00 35.04
N GLU A 686 8.51 -9.78 34.05
CA GLU A 686 7.61 -10.60 33.25
C GLU A 686 6.94 -11.70 34.08
N GLU A 687 7.57 -12.18 35.15
CA GLU A 687 6.94 -13.12 36.07
C GLU A 687 5.71 -12.52 36.76
N ASN A 688 5.81 -11.26 37.19
CA ASN A 688 4.70 -10.54 37.78
C ASN A 688 3.61 -10.26 36.74
N ALA A 689 3.97 -10.02 35.48
CA ALA A 689 3.01 -9.87 34.39
C ALA A 689 2.18 -11.15 34.17
N VAL A 690 2.82 -12.32 34.14
CA VAL A 690 2.15 -13.63 34.03
C VAL A 690 1.30 -13.91 35.26
N LYS A 691 1.81 -13.64 36.48
CA LYS A 691 1.04 -13.82 37.72
C LYS A 691 -0.21 -12.95 37.74
N THR A 692 -0.08 -11.68 37.36
CA THR A 692 -1.19 -10.73 37.25
C THR A 692 -2.25 -11.20 36.25
N PHE A 693 -1.83 -11.77 35.12
CA PHE A 693 -2.76 -12.37 34.14
C PHE A 693 -3.57 -13.53 34.75
N LEU A 694 -2.93 -14.38 35.56
CA LEU A 694 -3.63 -15.47 36.26
C LEU A 694 -4.60 -14.94 37.32
N GLU A 695 -4.23 -13.88 38.04
CA GLU A 695 -5.11 -13.21 39.01
C GLU A 695 -6.34 -12.58 38.33
N MET A 696 -6.15 -11.94 37.17
CA MET A 696 -7.25 -11.42 36.36
C MET A 696 -8.23 -12.53 35.97
N ARG A 697 -7.71 -13.70 35.55
CA ARG A 697 -8.53 -14.85 35.17
C ARG A 697 -9.32 -15.42 36.35
N ASN A 698 -8.75 -15.40 37.55
CA ASN A 698 -9.42 -15.83 38.79
C ASN A 698 -10.45 -14.79 39.30
N SER A 699 -10.43 -13.57 38.77
CA SER A 699 -11.32 -12.47 39.14
C SER A 699 -12.56 -12.37 38.23
N ASP A 700 -12.84 -13.40 37.41
CA ASP A 700 -13.92 -13.46 36.42
C ASP A 700 -13.93 -12.31 35.39
N VAL A 701 -12.81 -11.60 35.23
CA VAL A 701 -12.65 -10.54 34.22
C VAL A 701 -12.04 -11.15 32.94
N PRO A 702 -12.77 -11.20 31.81
CA PRO A 702 -12.27 -11.85 30.60
C PRO A 702 -11.12 -11.06 29.96
N PRO A 703 -9.98 -11.70 29.64
CA PRO A 703 -8.89 -11.09 28.89
C PRO A 703 -9.32 -10.65 27.48
N ASN A 704 -8.81 -9.50 27.03
CA ASN A 704 -9.01 -9.02 25.66
C ASN A 704 -7.77 -9.25 24.77
N GLU A 705 -7.84 -8.81 23.52
CA GLU A 705 -6.77 -8.93 22.54
C GLU A 705 -5.45 -8.31 23.02
N GLN A 706 -5.51 -7.16 23.70
CA GLN A 706 -4.32 -6.48 24.21
C GLN A 706 -3.75 -7.19 25.44
N THR A 707 -4.60 -7.75 26.30
CA THR A 707 -4.17 -8.57 27.44
C THR A 707 -3.36 -9.78 26.97
N PHE A 708 -3.86 -10.52 25.97
CA PHE A 708 -3.12 -11.66 25.39
C PHE A 708 -1.82 -11.23 24.71
N ALA A 709 -1.83 -10.13 23.97
CA ALA A 709 -0.63 -9.61 23.34
C ALA A 709 0.48 -9.32 24.37
N SER A 710 0.15 -8.70 25.51
CA SER A 710 1.08 -8.45 26.61
C SER A 710 1.50 -9.73 27.35
N ALA A 711 0.58 -10.69 27.54
CA ALA A 711 0.89 -11.97 28.17
C ALA A 711 1.83 -12.84 27.31
N PHE A 712 1.62 -12.89 25.99
CA PHE A 712 2.54 -13.55 25.07
C PHE A 712 3.91 -12.89 25.04
N ALA A 713 3.98 -11.55 25.09
CA ALA A 713 5.25 -10.85 25.18
C ALA A 713 6.02 -11.23 26.46
N ALA A 714 5.34 -11.27 27.62
CA ALA A 714 5.93 -11.74 28.87
C ALA A 714 6.41 -13.21 28.78
N CYS A 715 5.62 -14.10 28.16
CA CYS A 715 6.03 -15.50 27.94
C CYS A 715 7.24 -15.61 27.01
N ALA A 716 7.32 -14.76 25.96
CA ALA A 716 8.43 -14.71 25.03
C ALA A 716 9.72 -14.31 25.74
N SER A 717 9.69 -13.24 26.55
CA SER A 717 10.85 -12.78 27.33
C SER A 717 11.35 -13.82 28.34
N LEU A 718 10.43 -14.57 28.95
CA LEU A 718 10.76 -15.65 29.91
C LEU A 718 11.09 -16.98 29.23
N SER A 719 11.00 -17.05 27.89
CA SER A 719 11.12 -18.29 27.10
C SER A 719 10.23 -19.43 27.61
N ARG A 720 9.01 -19.12 28.10
CA ARG A 720 8.05 -20.10 28.67
C ARG A 720 7.10 -20.63 27.61
N LEU A 721 7.60 -21.55 26.78
CA LEU A 721 6.83 -22.16 25.69
C LEU A 721 5.50 -22.78 26.16
N VAL A 722 5.52 -23.61 27.22
CA VAL A 722 4.32 -24.29 27.73
C VAL A 722 3.23 -23.31 28.16
N CYS A 723 3.62 -22.18 28.77
CA CYS A 723 2.67 -21.13 29.15
C CYS A 723 2.09 -20.46 27.90
N GLY A 724 2.93 -20.19 26.90
CA GLY A 724 2.50 -19.68 25.59
C GLY A 724 1.52 -20.60 24.87
N GLU A 725 1.74 -21.92 24.87
CA GLU A 725 0.83 -22.90 24.26
C GLU A 725 -0.54 -22.94 24.98
N GLN A 726 -0.55 -22.84 26.30
CA GLN A 726 -1.79 -22.72 27.07
C GLN A 726 -2.55 -21.44 26.74
N LEU A 727 -1.85 -20.31 26.59
CA LEU A 727 -2.43 -19.04 26.16
C LEU A 727 -2.98 -19.14 24.72
N HIS A 728 -2.28 -19.80 23.81
CA HIS A 728 -2.73 -20.04 22.44
C HIS A 728 -4.03 -20.86 22.42
N GLY A 729 -4.12 -21.95 23.19
CA GLY A 729 -5.36 -22.71 23.34
C GLY A 729 -6.52 -21.85 23.85
N ASN A 730 -6.24 -20.93 24.78
CA ASN A 730 -7.25 -20.02 25.32
C ASN A 730 -7.71 -18.98 24.28
N VAL A 731 -6.80 -18.40 23.49
CA VAL A 731 -7.11 -17.50 22.38
C VAL A 731 -8.03 -18.16 21.35
N ILE A 732 -7.76 -19.43 20.99
CA ILE A 732 -8.62 -20.20 20.08
C ILE A 732 -10.01 -20.37 20.70
N SER A 733 -10.10 -20.76 21.98
CA SER A 733 -11.38 -20.97 22.67
C SER A 733 -12.25 -19.71 22.75
N LEU A 734 -11.62 -18.54 22.80
CA LEU A 734 -12.29 -17.23 22.86
C LEU A 734 -12.54 -16.61 21.48
N GLY A 735 -12.10 -17.25 20.39
CA GLY A 735 -12.24 -16.72 19.03
C GLY A 735 -11.39 -15.49 18.74
N LEU A 736 -10.32 -15.26 19.52
CA LEU A 736 -9.44 -14.09 19.39
C LEU A 736 -8.29 -14.29 18.40
N GLY A 737 -8.19 -15.45 17.74
CA GLY A 737 -7.09 -15.79 16.83
C GLY A 737 -7.02 -14.91 15.57
N ASP A 738 -8.15 -14.41 15.07
CA ASP A 738 -8.20 -13.60 13.85
C ASP A 738 -7.69 -12.15 14.06
N TYR A 739 -7.48 -11.70 15.30
CA TYR A 739 -6.97 -10.37 15.60
C TYR A 739 -5.46 -10.29 15.36
N LEU A 740 -5.03 -9.37 14.49
CA LEU A 740 -3.63 -9.22 14.08
C LEU A 740 -2.66 -8.98 15.25
N SER A 741 -3.05 -8.20 16.26
CA SER A 741 -2.21 -7.94 17.45
C SER A 741 -1.88 -9.23 18.21
N VAL A 742 -2.88 -10.07 18.46
CA VAL A 742 -2.71 -11.36 19.15
C VAL A 742 -1.89 -12.33 18.32
N SER A 743 -2.24 -12.47 17.03
CA SER A 743 -1.52 -13.34 16.09
C SER A 743 -0.04 -12.95 15.97
N ASN A 744 0.26 -11.66 15.85
CA ASN A 744 1.64 -11.16 15.76
C ASN A 744 2.42 -11.42 17.06
N SER A 745 1.83 -11.15 18.24
CA SER A 745 2.48 -11.45 19.53
C SER A 745 2.70 -12.94 19.75
N MET A 746 1.76 -13.78 19.31
CA MET A 746 1.88 -15.23 19.41
C MET A 746 2.95 -15.78 18.47
N MET A 747 3.05 -15.27 17.23
CA MET A 747 4.17 -15.59 16.33
C MET A 747 5.50 -15.20 16.96
N ASN A 748 5.58 -14.00 17.54
CA ASN A 748 6.79 -13.55 18.22
C ASN A 748 7.14 -14.48 19.40
N MET A 749 6.17 -14.88 20.22
CA MET A 749 6.39 -15.82 21.32
C MET A 749 6.95 -17.15 20.84
N TYR A 750 6.34 -17.76 19.81
CA TYR A 750 6.85 -19.01 19.24
C TYR A 750 8.26 -18.84 18.66
N SER A 751 8.52 -17.76 17.91
CA SER A 751 9.85 -17.47 17.35
C SER A 751 10.91 -17.29 18.44
N THR A 752 10.63 -16.52 19.50
CA THR A 752 11.59 -16.29 20.61
C THR A 752 11.80 -17.53 21.47
N CYS A 753 10.80 -18.42 21.58
CA CYS A 753 10.94 -19.71 22.26
C CYS A 753 11.64 -20.79 21.40
N GLY A 754 12.06 -20.47 20.17
CA GLY A 754 12.75 -21.40 19.27
C GLY A 754 11.84 -22.28 18.41
N GLU A 755 10.52 -22.15 18.53
CA GLU A 755 9.51 -22.95 17.81
C GLU A 755 9.07 -22.29 16.50
N LEU A 756 10.01 -22.10 15.58
CA LEU A 756 9.77 -21.40 14.30
C LEU A 756 8.76 -22.11 13.39
N ASN A 757 8.66 -23.44 13.48
CA ASN A 757 7.67 -24.20 12.73
C ASN A 757 6.25 -23.82 13.14
N SER A 758 6.00 -23.66 14.44
CA SER A 758 4.70 -23.22 14.98
C SER A 758 4.38 -21.79 14.54
N ALA A 759 5.37 -20.89 14.56
CA ALA A 759 5.22 -19.53 14.03
C ALA A 759 4.87 -19.53 12.53
N SER A 760 5.52 -20.38 11.73
CA SER A 760 5.26 -20.55 10.30
C SER A 760 3.86 -21.09 9.99
N VAL A 761 3.40 -22.10 10.75
CA VAL A 761 2.04 -22.64 10.61
C VAL A 761 1.01 -21.55 10.91
N LEU A 762 1.24 -20.77 11.97
CA LEU A 762 0.37 -19.66 12.31
C LEU A 762 0.32 -18.62 11.19
N PHE A 763 1.49 -18.20 10.71
CA PHE A 763 1.61 -17.22 9.63
C PHE A 763 0.89 -17.66 8.35
N ARG A 764 0.99 -18.94 7.97
CA ARG A 764 0.30 -19.50 6.80
C ARG A 764 -1.22 -19.57 6.99
N GLY A 765 -1.70 -19.77 8.22
CA GLY A 765 -3.12 -19.79 8.58
C GLY A 765 -3.82 -18.42 8.61
N MET A 766 -3.06 -17.31 8.70
CA MET A 766 -3.65 -15.96 8.76
C MET A 766 -4.42 -15.58 7.49
N ARG A 767 -5.65 -15.07 7.65
CA ARG A 767 -6.47 -14.55 6.53
C ARG A 767 -5.96 -13.20 6.00
N CYS A 768 -5.55 -12.34 6.91
CA CYS A 768 -4.97 -11.03 6.62
C CYS A 768 -3.58 -10.96 7.26
N ARG A 769 -2.63 -10.33 6.57
CA ARG A 769 -1.25 -10.15 7.05
C ARG A 769 -0.92 -8.68 6.91
N ASP A 770 -0.40 -8.09 7.98
CA ASP A 770 0.12 -6.74 7.94
C ASP A 770 1.66 -6.75 7.87
N ILE A 771 2.25 -5.57 7.85
CA ILE A 771 3.70 -5.42 7.77
C ILE A 771 4.42 -5.94 9.01
N ILE A 772 3.72 -5.98 10.17
CA ILE A 772 4.25 -6.53 11.41
C ILE A 772 4.30 -8.05 11.30
N SER A 773 3.24 -8.70 10.78
CA SER A 773 3.24 -10.15 10.53
C SER A 773 4.43 -10.60 9.68
N TRP A 774 4.70 -9.89 8.58
CA TRP A 774 5.85 -10.17 7.71
C TRP A 774 7.19 -9.92 8.41
N SER A 775 7.31 -8.79 9.13
CA SER A 775 8.51 -8.45 9.88
C SER A 775 8.83 -9.46 10.99
N THR A 776 7.81 -9.95 11.70
CA THR A 776 7.96 -10.93 12.78
C THR A 776 8.45 -12.27 12.27
N ILE A 777 7.86 -12.80 11.18
CA ILE A 777 8.29 -14.10 10.64
C ILE A 777 9.68 -14.02 10.01
N ILE A 778 9.97 -12.96 9.24
CA ILE A 778 11.30 -12.74 8.66
C ILE A 778 12.34 -12.56 9.78
N GLY A 779 12.03 -11.75 10.80
CA GLY A 779 12.90 -11.52 11.95
C GLY A 779 13.17 -12.79 12.75
N GLY A 780 12.15 -13.63 12.98
CA GLY A 780 12.28 -14.90 13.71
C GLY A 780 13.23 -15.88 13.02
N TYR A 781 13.03 -16.14 11.72
CA TYR A 781 13.95 -16.97 10.94
C TYR A 781 15.35 -16.35 10.84
N SER A 782 15.42 -15.02 10.76
CA SER A 782 16.69 -14.29 10.69
C SER A 782 17.53 -14.43 11.95
N GLN A 783 16.92 -14.30 13.13
CA GLN A 783 17.61 -14.39 14.41
C GLN A 783 18.10 -15.81 14.71
N ALA A 784 17.38 -16.82 14.25
CA ALA A 784 17.74 -18.22 14.42
C ALA A 784 18.77 -18.74 13.39
N GLY A 785 19.21 -17.90 12.44
CA GLY A 785 20.22 -18.27 11.44
C GLY A 785 19.69 -19.03 10.21
N PHE A 786 18.38 -19.17 10.07
CA PHE A 786 17.72 -19.84 8.94
C PHE A 786 17.55 -18.87 7.76
N ALA A 787 18.64 -18.64 7.06
CA ALA A 787 18.72 -17.61 6.03
C ALA A 787 17.84 -17.88 4.81
N GLU A 788 17.78 -19.14 4.36
CA GLU A 788 17.04 -19.54 3.17
C GLU A 788 15.54 -19.25 3.34
N GLU A 789 14.96 -19.67 4.46
CA GLU A 789 13.56 -19.45 4.81
C GLU A 789 13.26 -17.96 5.04
N GLY A 790 14.18 -17.21 5.66
CA GLY A 790 14.07 -15.76 5.80
C GLY A 790 13.94 -15.05 4.45
N PHE A 791 14.76 -15.44 3.46
CA PHE A 791 14.68 -14.92 2.10
C PHE A 791 13.46 -15.45 1.31
N GLU A 792 12.98 -16.66 1.60
CA GLU A 792 11.75 -17.21 1.03
C GLU A 792 10.53 -16.36 1.45
N TYR A 793 10.37 -16.11 2.76
CA TYR A 793 9.30 -15.26 3.28
C TYR A 793 9.39 -13.83 2.75
N PHE A 794 10.59 -13.29 2.58
CA PHE A 794 10.79 -11.99 1.94
C PHE A 794 10.38 -11.98 0.46
N SER A 795 10.71 -13.04 -0.29
CA SER A 795 10.24 -13.21 -1.67
C SER A 795 8.72 -13.25 -1.75
N TRP A 796 8.08 -13.93 -0.79
CA TRP A 796 6.63 -13.98 -0.69
C TRP A 796 6.03 -12.59 -0.37
N MET A 797 6.61 -11.86 0.58
CA MET A 797 6.22 -10.47 0.91
C MET A 797 6.27 -9.56 -0.31
N ARG A 798 7.32 -9.69 -1.15
CA ARG A 798 7.44 -8.90 -2.38
C ARG A 798 6.36 -9.25 -3.40
N ARG A 799 6.04 -10.53 -3.57
CA ARG A 799 4.97 -11.00 -4.47
C ARG A 799 3.58 -10.58 -4.01
N SER A 800 3.36 -10.38 -2.70
CA SER A 800 2.09 -9.85 -2.18
C SER A 800 1.92 -8.34 -2.32
N GLY A 801 2.93 -7.62 -2.85
CA GLY A 801 2.90 -6.17 -3.04
C GLY A 801 3.08 -5.36 -1.75
N THR A 802 3.47 -6.00 -0.65
CA THR A 802 3.74 -5.32 0.63
C THR A 802 5.17 -4.79 0.62
N LYS A 803 5.35 -3.49 0.89
CA LYS A 803 6.69 -2.89 1.00
C LYS A 803 7.34 -3.29 2.32
N PRO A 804 8.62 -3.70 2.35
CA PRO A 804 9.33 -4.01 3.59
C PRO A 804 9.57 -2.76 4.44
N THR A 805 9.54 -2.91 5.76
CA THR A 805 10.00 -1.90 6.72
C THR A 805 11.51 -1.89 6.83
N ASP A 806 12.04 -0.84 7.45
CA ASP A 806 13.40 -0.78 7.95
C ASP A 806 13.79 -2.00 8.81
N PHE A 807 12.89 -2.47 9.70
CA PHE A 807 13.13 -3.65 10.52
C PHE A 807 13.30 -4.94 9.71
N ALA A 808 12.44 -5.17 8.71
CA ALA A 808 12.53 -6.34 7.84
C ALA A 808 13.84 -6.33 7.03
N LEU A 809 14.22 -5.17 6.48
CA LEU A 809 15.48 -5.01 5.77
C LEU A 809 16.69 -5.23 6.69
N ALA A 810 16.68 -4.65 7.89
CA ALA A 810 17.75 -4.82 8.87
C ALA A 810 17.93 -6.29 9.28
N SER A 811 16.83 -7.03 9.44
CA SER A 811 16.85 -8.47 9.75
C SER A 811 17.51 -9.27 8.64
N LEU A 812 17.14 -9.04 7.38
CA LEU A 812 17.73 -9.70 6.21
C LEU A 812 19.21 -9.34 6.01
N LEU A 813 19.59 -8.08 6.29
CA LEU A 813 20.99 -7.64 6.25
C LEU A 813 21.82 -8.32 7.35
N SER A 814 21.27 -8.46 8.55
CA SER A 814 21.92 -9.17 9.66
C SER A 814 22.20 -10.63 9.30
N VAL A 815 21.20 -11.32 8.74
CA VAL A 815 21.35 -12.69 8.20
C VAL A 815 22.41 -12.74 7.12
N SER A 816 22.38 -11.78 6.19
CA SER A 816 23.33 -11.73 5.09
C SER A 816 24.76 -11.62 5.61
N GLY A 817 24.97 -10.80 6.66
CA GLY A 817 26.25 -10.65 7.33
C GLY A 817 26.67 -11.93 8.06
N ASN A 818 25.78 -12.55 8.84
CA ASN A 818 26.08 -13.75 9.62
C ASN A 818 26.40 -14.97 8.74
N MET A 819 25.76 -15.09 7.58
CA MET A 819 26.00 -16.16 6.61
C MET A 819 27.08 -15.81 5.56
N ALA A 820 27.67 -14.61 5.65
CA ALA A 820 28.63 -14.08 4.68
C ALA A 820 28.14 -14.11 3.21
N VAL A 821 26.83 -13.92 2.97
CA VAL A 821 26.21 -13.93 1.63
C VAL A 821 26.15 -12.52 1.04
N LEU A 822 27.32 -12.03 0.62
CA LEU A 822 27.52 -10.63 0.17
C LEU A 822 26.59 -10.20 -0.97
N GLU A 823 26.32 -11.06 -1.94
CA GLU A 823 25.51 -10.71 -3.12
C GLU A 823 24.03 -10.49 -2.76
N GLN A 824 23.47 -11.34 -1.90
CA GLN A 824 22.11 -11.17 -1.36
C GLN A 824 22.04 -9.89 -0.51
N GLY A 825 23.07 -9.63 0.32
CA GLY A 825 23.20 -8.38 1.06
C GLY A 825 23.21 -7.14 0.16
N ARG A 826 23.92 -7.18 -0.98
CA ARG A 826 23.93 -6.12 -2.00
C ARG A 826 22.55 -5.91 -2.64
N GLN A 827 21.81 -6.97 -2.91
CA GLN A 827 20.44 -6.86 -3.42
C GLN A 827 19.49 -6.21 -2.41
N VAL A 828 19.62 -6.55 -1.12
CA VAL A 828 18.84 -5.91 -0.04
C VAL A 828 19.23 -4.43 0.11
N HIS A 829 20.53 -4.10 -0.01
CA HIS A 829 21.00 -2.71 -0.01
C HIS A 829 20.44 -1.90 -1.19
N ALA A 830 20.47 -2.44 -2.41
CA ALA A 830 19.89 -1.79 -3.58
C ALA A 830 18.39 -1.53 -3.40
N LEU A 831 17.67 -2.45 -2.75
CA LEU A 831 16.27 -2.26 -2.41
C LEU A 831 16.07 -1.16 -1.35
N ALA A 832 16.92 -1.09 -0.33
CA ALA A 832 16.85 -0.04 0.69
C ALA A 832 16.97 1.36 0.05
N LEU A 833 17.90 1.53 -0.91
CA LEU A 833 18.07 2.75 -1.70
C LEU A 833 16.82 3.08 -2.54
N TYR A 834 16.26 2.08 -3.24
CA TYR A 834 15.04 2.27 -4.03
C TYR A 834 13.84 2.70 -3.19
N LEU A 835 13.77 2.25 -1.93
CA LEU A 835 12.68 2.59 -1.00
C LEU A 835 12.91 3.90 -0.23
N GLY A 836 14.09 4.51 -0.34
CA GLY A 836 14.46 5.69 0.46
C GLY A 836 14.62 5.39 1.95
N LEU A 837 15.00 4.15 2.29
CA LEU A 837 15.16 3.66 3.68
C LEU A 837 16.63 3.57 4.11
N GLU A 838 17.58 3.90 3.24
CA GLU A 838 19.02 3.86 3.52
C GLU A 838 19.44 4.81 4.65
N GLN A 839 18.70 5.91 4.85
CA GLN A 839 18.95 6.87 5.92
C GLN A 839 18.37 6.42 7.28
N SER A 840 17.60 5.33 7.32
CA SER A 840 17.11 4.78 8.59
C SER A 840 18.30 4.33 9.44
N PRO A 841 18.42 4.78 10.71
CA PRO A 841 19.54 4.39 11.58
C PRO A 841 19.68 2.86 11.74
N THR A 842 18.55 2.15 11.80
CA THR A 842 18.48 0.69 11.91
C THR A 842 19.02 -0.01 10.65
N VAL A 843 18.60 0.45 9.46
CA VAL A 843 19.06 -0.13 8.19
C VAL A 843 20.54 0.18 7.98
N ARG A 844 20.97 1.40 8.28
CA ARG A 844 22.36 1.83 8.12
C ARG A 844 23.33 1.04 8.98
N SER A 845 23.03 0.88 10.28
CA SER A 845 23.86 0.06 11.17
C SER A 845 23.90 -1.41 10.71
N ALA A 846 22.77 -1.95 10.25
CA ALA A 846 22.70 -3.29 9.68
C ALA A 846 23.52 -3.43 8.38
N LEU A 847 23.54 -2.42 7.51
CA LEU A 847 24.38 -2.38 6.30
C LEU A 847 25.87 -2.38 6.65
N ILE A 848 26.29 -1.54 7.60
CA ILE A 848 27.68 -1.49 8.08
C ILE A 848 28.10 -2.85 8.65
N ASN A 849 27.26 -3.46 9.47
CA ASN A 849 27.52 -4.77 10.06
C ASN A 849 27.56 -5.87 8.98
N MET A 850 26.62 -5.87 8.04
CA MET A 850 26.56 -6.82 6.93
C MET A 850 27.83 -6.75 6.08
N TYR A 851 28.23 -5.56 5.63
CA TYR A 851 29.45 -5.40 4.83
C TYR A 851 30.71 -5.75 5.62
N SER A 852 30.80 -5.37 6.90
CA SER A 852 31.92 -5.72 7.77
C SER A 852 32.06 -7.24 7.91
N LYS A 853 30.98 -7.95 8.25
CA LYS A 853 30.99 -9.41 8.42
C LYS A 853 31.24 -10.18 7.13
N CYS A 854 30.75 -9.66 5.99
CA CYS A 854 31.03 -10.22 4.66
C CYS A 854 32.46 -9.94 4.15
N GLY A 855 33.35 -9.37 4.96
CA GLY A 855 34.74 -9.10 4.55
C GLY A 855 34.95 -7.79 3.78
N SER A 856 33.90 -6.99 3.55
CA SER A 856 33.91 -5.81 2.68
C SER A 856 33.97 -4.49 3.45
N ILE A 857 35.04 -4.32 4.26
CA ILE A 857 35.20 -3.14 5.14
C ILE A 857 35.25 -1.80 4.39
N VAL A 858 35.65 -1.80 3.12
CA VAL A 858 35.68 -0.60 2.28
C VAL A 858 34.27 -0.10 1.99
N GLU A 859 33.35 -1.01 1.66
CA GLU A 859 31.94 -0.66 1.41
C GLU A 859 31.24 -0.24 2.71
N ALA A 860 31.52 -0.92 3.83
CA ALA A 860 31.06 -0.49 5.15
C ALA A 860 31.49 0.95 5.49
N SER A 861 32.76 1.29 5.20
CA SER A 861 33.30 2.64 5.39
C SER A 861 32.63 3.69 4.50
N LYS A 862 32.25 3.33 3.25
CA LYS A 862 31.52 4.24 2.36
C LYS A 862 30.12 4.54 2.89
N VAL A 863 29.35 3.51 3.26
CA VAL A 863 28.01 3.65 3.85
C VAL A 863 28.07 4.53 5.11
N PHE A 864 29.12 4.37 5.92
CA PHE A 864 29.35 5.22 7.10
C PHE A 864 29.69 6.68 6.74
N LYS A 865 30.52 6.92 5.73
CA LYS A 865 31.01 8.27 5.34
C LYS A 865 29.99 9.11 4.59
N GLU A 866 29.09 8.50 3.83
CA GLU A 866 28.04 9.19 3.06
C GLU A 866 27.07 9.99 3.95
N THR A 867 27.16 9.86 5.28
CA THR A 867 26.34 10.59 6.27
C THR A 867 27.18 11.48 7.21
N GLU A 868 27.92 12.45 6.69
CA GLU A 868 28.73 13.38 7.51
C GLU A 868 27.94 14.33 8.43
N ARG A 869 26.60 14.30 8.44
CA ARG A 869 25.74 15.17 9.27
C ARG A 869 24.78 14.47 10.25
N GLY A 870 24.90 13.16 10.49
CA GLY A 870 23.93 12.47 11.38
C GLY A 870 24.24 11.01 11.74
N ALA A 871 25.52 10.64 11.95
CA ALA A 871 25.86 9.32 12.46
C ALA A 871 25.35 9.16 13.92
N ASP A 872 24.51 8.15 14.15
CA ASP A 872 24.02 7.80 15.48
C ASP A 872 24.97 6.81 16.16
N ILE A 873 24.74 6.56 17.46
CA ILE A 873 25.63 5.74 18.29
C ILE A 873 25.82 4.35 17.70
N VAL A 874 24.72 3.74 17.22
CA VAL A 874 24.73 2.37 16.72
C VAL A 874 25.59 2.23 15.46
N ALA A 875 25.53 3.19 14.52
CA ALA A 875 26.37 3.18 13.33
C ALA A 875 27.86 3.39 13.64
N LEU A 876 28.18 4.27 14.60
CA LEU A 876 29.55 4.48 15.08
C LEU A 876 30.12 3.20 15.70
N THR A 877 29.39 2.59 16.63
CA THR A 877 29.80 1.35 17.30
C THR A 877 29.97 0.20 16.31
N ALA A 878 29.06 0.07 15.34
CA ALA A 878 29.16 -0.92 14.26
C ALA A 878 30.43 -0.73 13.41
N MET A 879 30.79 0.51 13.10
CA MET A 879 32.00 0.80 12.31
C MET A 879 33.29 0.60 13.10
N ILE A 880 33.32 0.98 14.39
CA ILE A 880 34.46 0.74 15.29
C ILE A 880 34.69 -0.77 15.44
N ASN A 881 33.62 -1.55 15.63
CA ASN A 881 33.70 -3.01 15.68
C ASN A 881 34.20 -3.58 14.35
N GLY A 882 33.65 -3.14 13.22
CA GLY A 882 34.09 -3.57 11.89
C GLY A 882 35.58 -3.30 11.64
N TYR A 883 36.11 -2.14 12.06
CA TYR A 883 37.55 -1.88 11.97
C TYR A 883 38.37 -2.75 12.91
N ALA A 884 37.90 -2.99 14.15
CA ALA A 884 38.59 -3.85 15.12
C ALA A 884 38.72 -5.30 14.63
N GLU A 885 37.63 -5.89 14.11
CA GLU A 885 37.60 -7.26 13.57
C GLU A 885 38.50 -7.42 12.34
N HIS A 886 38.65 -6.37 11.53
CA HIS A 886 39.49 -6.36 10.33
C HIS A 886 40.95 -5.97 10.59
N GLY A 887 41.37 -5.86 11.85
CA GLY A 887 42.76 -5.50 12.22
C GLY A 887 43.13 -4.05 11.93
N LYS A 888 42.15 -3.19 11.64
CA LYS A 888 42.32 -1.73 11.43
C LYS A 888 42.22 -0.98 12.75
N SER A 889 43.02 -1.40 13.73
CA SER A 889 42.93 -0.91 15.12
C SER A 889 43.15 0.59 15.23
N LYS A 890 44.01 1.18 14.39
CA LYS A 890 44.27 2.62 14.41
C LYS A 890 43.03 3.41 14.02
N GLU A 891 42.37 3.02 12.93
CA GLU A 891 41.14 3.64 12.46
C GLU A 891 39.99 3.49 13.46
N ALA A 892 39.91 2.34 14.16
CA ALA A 892 38.94 2.11 15.23
C ALA A 892 39.14 3.07 16.42
N ILE A 893 40.38 3.21 16.89
CA ILE A 893 40.75 4.09 18.01
C ILE A 893 40.55 5.57 17.63
N ASP A 894 41.05 5.98 16.45
CA ASP A 894 40.90 7.37 15.96
C ASP A 894 39.42 7.76 15.84
N LEU A 895 38.56 6.84 15.37
CA LEU A 895 37.13 7.06 15.27
C LEU A 895 36.46 7.17 16.66
N PHE A 896 36.85 6.30 17.60
CA PHE A 896 36.35 6.36 18.98
C PHE A 896 36.73 7.69 19.64
N GLU A 897 38.00 8.11 19.58
CA GLU A 897 38.44 9.38 20.17
C GLU A 897 37.82 10.61 19.52
N LYS A 898 37.66 10.60 18.17
CA LYS A 898 36.96 11.66 17.46
C LYS A 898 35.51 11.75 17.91
N SER A 899 34.84 10.61 18.13
CA SER A 899 33.45 10.59 18.60
C SER A 899 33.32 11.25 19.98
N LEU A 900 34.24 10.95 20.91
CA LEU A 900 34.27 11.55 22.25
C LEU A 900 34.36 13.08 22.21
N LYS A 901 35.13 13.65 21.28
CA LYS A 901 35.30 15.10 21.13
C LYS A 901 34.03 15.81 20.66
N VAL A 902 33.12 15.11 19.97
CA VAL A 902 31.84 15.65 19.48
C VAL A 902 30.72 15.50 20.53
N GLY A 903 31.06 15.08 21.76
CA GLY A 903 30.10 14.92 22.86
C GLY A 903 29.39 13.57 22.88
N PHE A 904 29.93 12.56 22.19
CA PHE A 904 29.45 11.19 22.25
C PHE A 904 29.58 10.62 23.67
N ARG A 905 28.53 9.95 24.15
CA ARG A 905 28.56 9.17 25.40
C ARG A 905 28.63 7.68 25.04
N PRO A 906 29.80 7.03 25.13
CA PRO A 906 29.94 5.62 24.84
C PRO A 906 29.09 4.75 25.76
N ASP A 907 28.64 3.63 25.24
CA ASP A 907 28.02 2.54 25.98
C ASP A 907 29.00 1.37 26.18
N ALA A 908 28.54 0.31 26.84
CA ALA A 908 29.34 -0.88 27.14
C ALA A 908 29.87 -1.52 25.86
N VAL A 909 29.03 -1.63 24.82
CA VAL A 909 29.40 -2.23 23.53
C VAL A 909 30.49 -1.42 22.83
N SER A 910 30.42 -0.09 22.89
CA SER A 910 31.46 0.79 22.33
C SER A 910 32.81 0.60 23.02
N PHE A 911 32.81 0.38 24.34
CA PHE A 911 34.03 0.05 25.09
C PHE A 911 34.55 -1.34 24.74
N ILE A 912 33.69 -2.34 24.55
CA ILE A 912 34.11 -3.66 24.03
C ILE A 912 34.84 -3.49 22.70
N SER A 913 34.24 -2.78 21.73
CA SER A 913 34.82 -2.59 20.39
C SER A 913 36.21 -1.93 20.42
N VAL A 914 36.40 -0.88 21.24
CA VAL A 914 37.72 -0.22 21.35
C VAL A 914 38.73 -1.09 22.11
N LEU A 915 38.30 -1.83 23.14
CA LEU A 915 39.18 -2.77 23.86
C LEU A 915 39.61 -3.94 22.96
N THR A 916 38.72 -4.46 22.11
CA THR A 916 39.07 -5.45 21.08
C THR A 916 40.10 -4.88 20.09
N ALA A 917 39.94 -3.63 19.64
CA ALA A 917 40.92 -2.96 18.79
C ALA A 917 42.30 -2.83 19.48
N CYS A 918 42.33 -2.49 20.78
CA CYS A 918 43.54 -2.46 21.58
C CYS A 918 44.17 -3.85 21.73
N SER A 919 43.37 -4.90 21.96
CA SER A 919 43.84 -6.29 22.03
C SER A 919 44.50 -6.73 20.73
N HIS A 920 43.83 -6.51 19.59
CA HIS A 920 44.34 -6.88 18.27
C HIS A 920 45.63 -6.13 17.88
N SER A 921 45.81 -4.90 18.37
CA SER A 921 47.02 -4.10 18.17
C SER A 921 48.08 -4.28 19.26
N GLY A 922 47.80 -5.03 20.33
CA GLY A 922 48.71 -5.23 21.46
C GLY A 922 48.99 -3.96 22.29
N GLN A 923 48.13 -2.94 22.24
CA GLN A 923 48.35 -1.65 22.88
C GLN A 923 47.90 -1.65 24.35
N LEU A 924 48.73 -2.24 25.22
CA LEU A 924 48.48 -2.37 26.66
C LEU A 924 48.06 -1.08 27.35
N GLY A 925 48.80 0.01 27.12
CA GLY A 925 48.55 1.29 27.79
C GLY A 925 47.17 1.88 27.46
N LEU A 926 46.77 1.82 26.18
CA LEU A 926 45.46 2.31 25.74
C LEU A 926 44.32 1.40 26.20
N GLY A 927 44.52 0.08 26.25
CA GLY A 927 43.53 -0.85 26.80
C GLY A 927 43.19 -0.54 28.26
N PHE A 928 44.20 -0.39 29.13
CA PHE A 928 43.97 0.01 30.53
C PHE A 928 43.40 1.43 30.65
N HIS A 929 43.82 2.36 29.79
CA HIS A 929 43.26 3.70 29.77
C HIS A 929 41.74 3.69 29.52
N TYR A 930 41.27 2.98 28.49
CA TYR A 930 39.84 2.92 28.18
C TYR A 930 39.05 2.08 29.20
N PHE A 931 39.62 1.01 29.74
CA PHE A 931 39.00 0.21 30.80
C PHE A 931 38.77 1.02 32.08
N ASN A 932 39.70 1.89 32.46
CA ASN A 932 39.54 2.81 33.59
C ASN A 932 38.60 3.97 33.24
N LEU A 933 38.69 4.53 32.03
CA LEU A 933 37.82 5.61 31.57
C LEU A 933 36.34 5.25 31.66
N MET A 934 35.99 4.01 31.31
CA MET A 934 34.64 3.45 31.43
C MET A 934 34.11 3.54 32.88
N GLN A 935 34.96 3.23 33.86
CA GLN A 935 34.61 3.24 35.27
C GLN A 935 34.60 4.66 35.83
N ASP A 936 35.72 5.37 35.70
CA ASP A 936 35.97 6.63 36.40
C ASP A 936 35.13 7.80 35.87
N LYS A 937 34.94 7.87 34.54
CA LYS A 937 34.25 8.99 33.89
C LYS A 937 32.79 8.69 33.62
N TYR A 938 32.48 7.45 33.25
CA TYR A 938 31.12 7.06 32.82
C TYR A 938 30.34 6.27 33.88
N ASN A 939 30.95 5.95 35.03
CA ASN A 939 30.34 5.15 36.11
C ASN A 939 29.72 3.85 35.61
N MET A 940 30.37 3.21 34.63
CA MET A 940 29.90 1.95 34.07
C MET A 940 30.66 0.78 34.73
N SER A 941 29.91 -0.18 35.27
CA SER A 941 30.51 -1.40 35.81
C SER A 941 30.98 -2.31 34.68
N PRO A 942 32.24 -2.79 34.67
CA PRO A 942 32.73 -3.68 33.64
C PRO A 942 31.99 -5.03 33.67
N ALA A 943 31.34 -5.37 32.56
CA ALA A 943 30.76 -6.69 32.33
C ALA A 943 31.83 -7.72 31.92
N LYS A 944 31.46 -9.01 31.91
CA LYS A 944 32.36 -10.13 31.61
C LYS A 944 33.08 -10.00 30.27
N GLU A 945 32.44 -9.42 29.27
CA GLU A 945 32.98 -9.21 27.92
C GLU A 945 34.15 -8.21 27.92
N HIS A 946 34.10 -7.19 28.77
CA HIS A 946 35.19 -6.21 28.92
C HIS A 946 36.41 -6.86 29.56
N TYR A 947 36.21 -7.66 30.60
CA TYR A 947 37.27 -8.47 31.20
C TYR A 947 37.86 -9.45 30.19
N GLY A 948 37.01 -10.10 29.38
CA GLY A 948 37.46 -10.97 28.29
C GLY A 948 38.40 -10.26 27.31
N CYS A 949 38.07 -9.03 26.89
CA CYS A 949 38.94 -8.23 26.02
C CYS A 949 40.28 -7.87 26.69
N MET A 950 40.26 -7.53 27.99
CA MET A 950 41.48 -7.21 28.74
C MET A 950 42.36 -8.44 28.99
N VAL A 951 41.75 -9.60 29.26
CA VAL A 951 42.44 -10.89 29.37
C VAL A 951 43.09 -11.27 28.05
N ASP A 952 42.38 -11.15 26.92
CA ASP A 952 42.96 -11.39 25.59
C ASP A 952 44.14 -10.43 25.31
N LEU A 953 44.00 -9.15 25.64
CA LEU A 953 45.07 -8.15 25.50
C LEU A 953 46.32 -8.51 26.33
N LEU A 954 46.14 -8.87 27.60
CA LEU A 954 47.23 -9.29 28.50
C LEU A 954 47.88 -10.59 28.01
N CYS A 955 47.08 -11.53 27.54
CA CYS A 955 47.51 -12.80 26.98
C CYS A 955 48.38 -12.62 25.72
N ARG A 956 47.93 -11.78 24.77
CA ARG A 956 48.68 -11.45 23.55
C ARG A 956 49.99 -10.75 23.86
N ALA A 957 49.98 -9.85 24.85
CA ALA A 957 51.18 -9.18 25.35
C ALA A 957 52.11 -10.09 26.17
N GLY A 958 51.71 -11.33 26.46
CA GLY A 958 52.51 -12.30 27.21
C GLY A 958 52.52 -12.12 28.73
N ARG A 959 51.66 -11.23 29.28
CA ARG A 959 51.54 -10.96 30.73
C ARG A 959 50.58 -11.95 31.39
N LEU A 960 50.84 -13.25 31.24
CA LEU A 960 49.92 -14.33 31.64
C LEU A 960 49.57 -14.32 33.14
N SER A 961 50.53 -13.97 34.00
CA SER A 961 50.29 -13.86 35.46
C SER A 961 49.24 -12.79 35.80
N GLU A 962 49.24 -11.68 35.05
CA GLU A 962 48.29 -10.58 35.28
C GLU A 962 46.93 -10.89 34.67
N ALA A 963 46.91 -11.62 33.55
CA ALA A 963 45.67 -12.15 32.97
C ALA A 963 44.98 -13.11 33.96
N GLU A 964 45.72 -14.06 34.53
CA GLU A 964 45.21 -14.99 35.55
C GLU A 964 44.69 -14.25 36.78
N LYS A 965 45.45 -13.28 37.30
CA LYS A 965 45.03 -12.42 38.42
C LYS A 965 43.74 -11.65 38.13
N MET A 966 43.62 -11.09 36.92
CA MET A 966 42.42 -10.34 36.51
C MET A 966 41.18 -11.23 36.42
N ILE A 967 41.33 -12.50 35.99
CA ILE A 967 40.24 -13.48 36.00
C ILE A 967 39.83 -13.81 37.44
N ASP A 968 40.79 -13.98 38.36
CA ASP A 968 40.49 -14.30 39.75
C ASP A 968 39.73 -13.16 40.47
N GLU A 969 40.14 -11.91 40.23
CA GLU A 969 39.59 -10.69 40.83
C GLU A 969 38.28 -10.20 40.19
N MET A 970 37.84 -10.79 39.06
CA MET A 970 36.61 -10.33 38.40
C MET A 970 35.36 -10.59 39.28
N PRO A 971 34.46 -9.60 39.43
CA PRO A 971 33.28 -9.70 40.30
C PRO A 971 32.10 -10.46 39.67
N CYS A 972 32.22 -10.90 38.41
CA CYS A 972 31.20 -11.65 37.67
C CYS A 972 31.51 -13.15 37.61
N GLU A 973 30.51 -13.98 37.28
CA GLU A 973 30.70 -15.43 37.10
C GLU A 973 31.78 -15.70 36.05
N LYS A 974 32.71 -16.58 36.40
CA LYS A 974 33.84 -16.98 35.57
C LYS A 974 33.32 -18.02 34.55
N ASP A 975 32.99 -17.59 33.35
CA ASP A 975 32.60 -18.50 32.26
C ASP A 975 33.82 -19.20 31.61
N ASP A 976 33.55 -20.19 30.78
CA ASP A 976 34.56 -21.01 30.10
C ASP A 976 35.43 -20.20 29.11
N VAL A 977 34.91 -19.09 28.57
CA VAL A 977 35.54 -18.30 27.51
C VAL A 977 36.81 -17.60 27.99
N VAL A 978 36.79 -16.97 29.17
CA VAL A 978 37.98 -16.27 29.72
C VAL A 978 39.11 -17.24 30.07
N TRP A 979 38.77 -18.41 30.62
CA TRP A 979 39.74 -19.47 30.92
C TRP A 979 40.25 -20.15 29.65
N THR A 980 39.40 -20.34 28.64
CA THR A 980 39.80 -20.87 27.33
C THR A 980 40.76 -19.91 26.61
N THR A 981 40.53 -18.60 26.72
CA THR A 981 41.42 -17.57 26.17
C THR A 981 42.81 -17.63 26.82
N LEU A 982 42.86 -17.71 28.16
CA LEU A 982 44.12 -17.90 28.88
C LEU A 982 44.80 -19.23 28.51
N LEU A 983 44.04 -20.32 28.41
CA LEU A 983 44.56 -21.64 28.03
C LEU A 983 45.20 -21.65 26.64
N ARG A 984 44.57 -20.99 25.65
CA ARG A 984 45.13 -20.81 24.31
C ARG A 984 46.42 -20.00 24.35
N ALA A 985 46.47 -18.94 25.15
CA ALA A 985 47.65 -18.11 25.32
C ALA A 985 48.82 -18.85 26.00
N CYS A 986 48.52 -19.64 27.04
CA CYS A 986 49.49 -20.53 27.68
C CYS A 986 50.08 -21.55 26.71
N THR A 987 49.29 -22.03 25.74
CA THR A 987 49.77 -22.89 24.65
C THR A 987 50.77 -22.15 23.76
N ALA A 988 50.40 -20.95 23.30
CA ALA A 988 51.28 -20.14 22.45
C ALA A 988 52.59 -19.75 23.15
N LYS A 989 52.56 -19.54 24.47
CA LYS A 989 53.72 -19.12 25.28
C LYS A 989 54.42 -20.26 26.02
N ARG A 990 53.97 -21.51 25.84
CA ARG A 990 54.49 -22.74 26.49
C ARG A 990 54.49 -22.71 28.03
N ASP A 991 53.54 -22.02 28.66
CA ASP A 991 53.38 -21.99 30.13
C ASP A 991 52.51 -23.16 30.60
N VAL A 992 53.16 -24.26 30.99
CA VAL A 992 52.51 -25.54 31.34
C VAL A 992 51.70 -25.44 32.62
N GLU A 993 52.20 -24.75 33.64
CA GLU A 993 51.55 -24.73 34.96
C GLU A 993 50.27 -23.90 34.95
N ARG A 994 50.29 -22.73 34.28
CA ARG A 994 49.07 -21.93 34.07
C ARG A 994 48.10 -22.61 33.11
N GLY A 995 48.62 -23.22 32.04
CA GLY A 995 47.81 -23.99 31.10
C GLY A 995 47.05 -25.14 31.76
N ARG A 996 47.69 -25.87 32.68
CA ARG A 996 47.02 -26.93 33.46
C ARG A 996 45.88 -26.37 34.32
N ARG A 997 46.14 -25.32 35.10
CA ARG A 997 45.12 -24.70 35.97
C ARG A 997 43.95 -24.15 35.17
N ALA A 998 44.22 -23.43 34.08
CA ALA A 998 43.18 -22.91 33.20
C ALA A 998 42.32 -24.04 32.61
N ALA A 999 42.93 -25.15 32.18
CA ALA A 999 42.20 -26.31 31.67
C ALA A 999 41.35 -27.00 32.76
N GLU A 1000 41.85 -27.11 33.99
CA GLU A 1000 41.08 -27.64 35.12
C GLU A 1000 39.83 -26.79 35.40
N ARG A 1001 39.97 -25.46 35.39
CA ARG A 1001 38.83 -24.54 35.55
C ARG A 1001 37.81 -24.62 34.41
N VAL A 1002 38.26 -24.72 33.15
CA VAL A 1002 37.34 -24.92 32.01
C VAL A 1002 36.55 -26.22 32.20
N LEU A 1003 37.21 -27.30 32.63
CA LEU A 1003 36.58 -28.61 32.81
C LEU A 1003 35.62 -28.69 34.01
N GLU A 1004 35.80 -27.85 35.03
CA GLU A 1004 34.86 -27.68 36.15
C GLU A 1004 33.58 -26.95 35.72
N VAL A 1005 33.70 -25.97 34.82
CA VAL A 1005 32.58 -25.15 34.32
C VAL A 1005 31.81 -25.89 33.23
N GLU A 1006 32.50 -26.43 32.23
CA GLU A 1006 31.89 -27.18 31.14
C GLU A 1006 32.86 -28.24 30.59
N PRO A 1007 32.49 -29.53 30.56
CA PRO A 1007 33.37 -30.60 30.08
C PRO A 1007 33.51 -30.58 28.53
N THR A 1008 34.22 -29.60 27.99
CA THR A 1008 34.39 -29.39 26.55
C THR A 1008 35.60 -30.14 25.97
N SER A 1009 35.44 -30.62 24.73
CA SER A 1009 36.49 -31.31 23.97
C SER A 1009 37.73 -30.44 23.74
N THR A 1010 37.52 -29.13 23.54
CA THR A 1010 38.52 -28.13 23.22
C THR A 1010 39.55 -27.94 24.33
N ALA A 1011 39.14 -27.94 25.59
CA ALA A 1011 40.05 -27.79 26.73
C ALA A 1011 41.03 -28.97 26.84
N LEU A 1012 40.55 -30.20 26.65
CA LEU A 1012 41.37 -31.42 26.69
C LEU A 1012 42.33 -31.51 25.49
N VAL A 1013 41.87 -31.13 24.29
CA VAL A 1013 42.74 -31.05 23.09
C VAL A 1013 43.86 -30.04 23.32
N THR A 1014 43.52 -28.86 23.82
CA THR A 1014 44.48 -27.76 24.03
C THR A 1014 45.49 -28.13 25.11
N LEU A 1015 45.06 -28.75 26.21
CA LEU A 1015 45.96 -29.25 27.26
C LEU A 1015 46.89 -30.37 26.75
N ALA A 1016 46.39 -31.31 25.94
CA ALA A 1016 47.22 -32.34 25.33
C ALA A 1016 48.29 -31.76 24.37
N ASN A 1017 47.95 -30.68 23.66
CA ASN A 1017 48.89 -29.96 22.81
C ASN A 1017 49.97 -29.23 23.62
N ILE A 1018 49.61 -28.61 24.76
CA ILE A 1018 50.59 -27.98 25.67
C ILE A 1018 51.62 -29.00 26.15
N TYR A 1019 51.18 -30.15 26.65
CA TYR A 1019 52.08 -31.22 27.12
C TYR A 1019 52.96 -31.77 25.99
N SER A 1020 52.40 -31.93 24.79
CA SER A 1020 53.17 -32.37 23.61
C SER A 1020 54.22 -31.34 23.20
N SER A 1021 53.89 -30.04 23.21
CA SER A 1021 54.79 -28.94 22.84
C SER A 1021 55.93 -28.66 23.84
N THR A 1022 55.84 -29.25 25.04
CA THR A 1022 56.82 -29.14 26.12
C THR A 1022 57.48 -30.47 26.46
N GLU A 1023 57.41 -31.45 25.54
CA GLU A 1023 58.03 -32.77 25.62
C GLU A 1023 57.56 -33.65 26.80
N LYS A 1024 56.42 -33.31 27.41
CA LYS A 1024 55.74 -34.09 28.46
C LYS A 1024 54.82 -35.16 27.85
N TRP A 1025 55.41 -36.11 27.13
CA TRP A 1025 54.70 -37.11 26.32
C TRP A 1025 53.81 -38.05 27.12
N LYS A 1026 54.16 -38.37 28.38
CA LYS A 1026 53.38 -39.27 29.25
C LYS A 1026 52.06 -38.62 29.65
N GLU A 1027 52.11 -37.35 30.05
CA GLU A 1027 50.98 -36.53 30.44
C GLU A 1027 50.04 -36.29 29.25
N ALA A 1028 50.61 -35.99 28.06
CA ALA A 1028 49.85 -35.88 26.82
C ALA A 1028 49.10 -37.19 26.47
N ALA A 1029 49.73 -38.34 26.67
CA ALA A 1029 49.10 -39.65 26.43
C ALA A 1029 47.96 -39.94 27.41
N ILE A 1030 48.10 -39.55 28.68
CA ILE A 1030 47.03 -39.67 29.70
C ILE A 1030 45.82 -38.82 29.31
N VAL A 1031 46.04 -37.56 28.93
CA VAL A 1031 44.95 -36.66 28.50
C VAL A 1031 44.26 -37.21 27.24
N ARG A 1032 45.02 -37.68 26.24
CA ARG A 1032 44.44 -38.29 25.01
C ARG A 1032 43.68 -39.59 25.29
N LYS A 1033 44.12 -40.40 26.25
CA LYS A 1033 43.40 -41.61 26.70
C LYS A 1033 42.08 -41.23 27.38
N SER A 1034 42.09 -40.20 28.22
CA SER A 1034 40.90 -39.63 28.87
C SER A 1034 39.89 -39.09 27.85
N MET A 1035 40.35 -38.38 26.81
CA MET A 1035 39.51 -37.93 25.69
C MET A 1035 38.80 -39.10 25.01
N LYS A 1036 39.53 -40.19 24.73
CA LYS A 1036 38.95 -41.38 24.09
C LYS A 1036 37.92 -42.09 24.97
N SER A 1037 38.14 -42.16 26.29
CA SER A 1037 37.16 -42.75 27.23
C SER A 1037 35.92 -41.89 27.44
N LYS A 1038 36.01 -40.57 27.24
CA LYS A 1038 34.88 -39.63 27.36
C LYS A 1038 34.12 -39.41 26.04
N GLY A 1039 34.43 -40.17 24.99
CA GLY A 1039 33.77 -40.03 23.69
C GLY A 1039 34.07 -38.70 22.98
N VAL A 1040 35.15 -38.01 23.35
CA VAL A 1040 35.52 -36.71 22.77
C VAL A 1040 36.05 -36.92 21.35
N ILE A 1041 35.24 -36.56 20.34
CA ILE A 1041 35.62 -36.58 18.92
C ILE A 1041 36.18 -35.20 18.56
N LYS A 1042 37.37 -35.16 17.97
CA LYS A 1042 37.92 -33.92 17.39
C LYS A 1042 37.10 -33.60 16.14
N GLU A 1043 36.22 -32.61 16.21
CA GLU A 1043 35.56 -32.10 15.01
C GLU A 1043 36.61 -31.44 14.10
N PRO A 1044 36.76 -31.89 12.85
CA PRO A 1044 37.65 -31.23 11.91
C PRO A 1044 37.08 -29.85 11.57
N GLY A 1045 37.87 -28.80 11.79
CA GLY A 1045 37.50 -27.46 11.33
C GLY A 1045 37.19 -27.50 9.83
N TRP A 1046 36.09 -26.89 9.42
CA TRP A 1046 35.63 -26.93 8.05
C TRP A 1046 35.35 -25.52 7.55
N SER A 1047 35.52 -25.31 6.25
CA SER A 1047 35.14 -24.10 5.54
C SER A 1047 34.21 -24.47 4.41
N SER A 1048 33.42 -23.52 3.91
CA SER A 1048 32.59 -23.76 2.72
C SER A 1048 32.70 -22.60 1.75
N ILE A 1049 32.68 -22.93 0.47
CA ILE A 1049 32.69 -21.95 -0.62
C ILE A 1049 31.47 -22.16 -1.52
N LEU A 1050 30.93 -21.07 -2.05
CA LEU A 1050 29.88 -21.11 -3.06
C LEU A 1050 30.53 -21.03 -4.46
N ILE A 1051 30.45 -22.11 -5.24
CA ILE A 1051 30.93 -22.15 -6.64
C ILE A 1051 29.74 -22.44 -7.54
N LYS A 1052 29.40 -21.52 -8.46
CA LYS A 1052 28.32 -21.68 -9.46
C LYS A 1052 27.00 -22.17 -8.81
N ASP A 1053 26.57 -21.48 -7.76
CA ASP A 1053 25.34 -21.76 -7.00
C ASP A 1053 25.30 -23.11 -6.25
N ARG A 1054 26.46 -23.73 -5.99
CA ARG A 1054 26.59 -24.89 -5.09
C ARG A 1054 27.58 -24.63 -3.97
N VAL A 1055 27.16 -24.94 -2.74
CA VAL A 1055 28.01 -24.87 -1.55
C VAL A 1055 28.89 -26.12 -1.50
N SER A 1056 30.19 -25.94 -1.63
CA SER A 1056 31.21 -26.97 -1.43
C SER A 1056 31.85 -26.80 -0.05
N ALA A 1057 31.67 -27.77 0.84
CA ALA A 1057 32.31 -27.78 2.14
C ALA A 1057 33.65 -28.55 2.09
N PHE A 1058 34.65 -28.01 2.78
CA PHE A 1058 36.00 -28.56 2.94
C PHE A 1058 36.29 -28.72 4.42
N ALA A 1059 36.41 -29.96 4.88
CA ALA A 1059 36.90 -30.25 6.22
C ALA A 1059 38.43 -30.35 6.22
N SER A 1060 39.07 -29.90 7.30
CA SER A 1060 40.52 -30.01 7.51
C SER A 1060 40.94 -31.48 7.43
N GLY A 1061 41.76 -31.83 6.43
CA GLY A 1061 42.19 -33.20 6.15
C GLY A 1061 41.16 -34.07 5.41
N GLY A 1062 40.02 -33.52 4.99
CA GLY A 1062 38.96 -34.22 4.29
C GLY A 1062 39.25 -34.43 2.81
N ARG A 1063 39.11 -35.67 2.33
CA ARG A 1063 39.19 -36.05 0.89
C ARG A 1063 37.82 -36.32 0.27
N SER A 1064 36.74 -35.88 0.90
CA SER A 1064 35.36 -36.15 0.45
C SER A 1064 34.92 -35.27 -0.73
N HIS A 1065 35.68 -34.24 -1.10
CA HIS A 1065 35.35 -33.38 -2.23
C HIS A 1065 35.59 -34.12 -3.57
N PRO A 1066 34.67 -34.06 -4.55
CA PRO A 1066 34.81 -34.79 -5.83
C PRO A 1066 36.09 -34.46 -6.62
N GLN A 1067 36.68 -33.28 -6.37
CA GLN A 1067 37.92 -32.81 -6.96
C GLN A 1067 39.08 -32.78 -5.95
N SER A 1068 39.03 -33.58 -4.88
CA SER A 1068 40.02 -33.53 -3.82
C SER A 1068 41.45 -33.77 -4.31
N GLU A 1069 41.64 -34.68 -5.28
CA GLU A 1069 42.97 -34.95 -5.84
C GLU A 1069 43.59 -33.70 -6.49
N ASP A 1070 42.84 -33.02 -7.37
CA ASP A 1070 43.30 -31.78 -8.02
C ASP A 1070 43.63 -30.68 -7.00
N ILE A 1071 42.78 -30.52 -5.99
CA ILE A 1071 42.97 -29.51 -4.94
C ILE A 1071 44.22 -29.79 -4.11
N TYR A 1072 44.44 -31.05 -3.71
CA TYR A 1072 45.63 -31.43 -2.95
C TYR A 1072 46.90 -31.37 -3.81
N SER A 1073 46.84 -31.67 -5.11
CA SER A 1073 47.96 -31.47 -6.03
C SER A 1073 48.34 -30.00 -6.18
N VAL A 1074 47.36 -29.08 -6.26
CA VAL A 1074 47.62 -27.63 -6.28
C VAL A 1074 48.17 -27.14 -4.95
N LEU A 1075 47.67 -27.65 -3.82
CA LEU A 1075 48.21 -27.33 -2.49
C LEU A 1075 49.65 -27.81 -2.31
N GLU A 1076 49.99 -29.02 -2.78
CA GLU A 1076 51.37 -29.52 -2.77
C GLU A 1076 52.30 -28.66 -3.66
N LEU A 1077 51.82 -28.20 -4.82
CA LEU A 1077 52.55 -27.25 -5.68
C LEU A 1077 52.81 -25.92 -4.96
N LEU A 1078 51.81 -25.37 -4.26
CA LEU A 1078 51.95 -24.13 -3.48
C LEU A 1078 52.89 -24.29 -2.27
N VAL A 1079 52.90 -25.45 -1.62
CA VAL A 1079 53.80 -25.75 -0.48
C VAL A 1079 55.23 -26.02 -0.94
N SER A 1080 55.43 -26.58 -2.14
CA SER A 1080 56.75 -26.87 -2.72
C SER A 1080 57.48 -25.65 -3.31
N GLY A 1081 56.84 -24.47 -3.37
CA GLY A 1081 57.48 -23.21 -3.80
C GLY A 1081 57.80 -23.12 -5.29
N ALA A 1082 57.21 -23.96 -6.15
CA ALA A 1082 57.42 -23.89 -7.59
C ALA A 1082 56.58 -22.77 -8.24
N GLU A 1083 57.21 -21.90 -9.03
CA GLU A 1083 56.50 -20.89 -9.83
C GLU A 1083 55.55 -21.56 -10.84
N PRO A 1084 54.27 -21.15 -10.89
CA PRO A 1084 53.30 -21.73 -11.83
C PRO A 1084 53.46 -21.08 -13.20
N LEU A 1085 54.41 -21.58 -14.01
CA LEU A 1085 54.43 -21.34 -15.46
C LEU A 1085 53.92 -22.60 -16.18
N ARG A 1086 52.87 -22.39 -16.98
CA ARG A 1086 52.14 -23.35 -17.85
C ARG A 1086 50.99 -24.12 -17.22
N TYR A 1087 49.87 -23.44 -16.98
CA TYR A 1087 48.57 -23.85 -17.52
C TYR A 1087 47.76 -22.56 -17.74
N GLY A 1088 47.21 -22.38 -18.94
CA GLY A 1088 46.50 -21.16 -19.34
C GLY A 1088 45.17 -21.00 -18.62
N CYS A 1089 45.21 -20.47 -17.40
CA CYS A 1089 44.04 -19.93 -16.70
C CYS A 1089 44.42 -18.55 -16.16
N GLU A 1090 43.79 -17.50 -16.68
CA GLU A 1090 43.92 -16.15 -16.15
C GLU A 1090 43.45 -16.13 -14.69
N MET A 1091 44.38 -16.19 -13.74
CA MET A 1091 44.09 -15.85 -12.35
C MET A 1091 44.00 -14.32 -12.24
N LYS A 1092 42.78 -13.79 -12.33
CA LYS A 1092 42.47 -12.46 -11.78
C LYS A 1092 42.61 -12.54 -10.26
N ARG A 1093 43.57 -11.79 -9.72
CA ARG A 1093 43.71 -11.52 -8.27
C ARG A 1093 42.57 -10.61 -7.82
N ASP A 1094 41.39 -11.16 -7.60
CA ASP A 1094 40.33 -10.49 -6.84
C ASP A 1094 39.78 -11.45 -5.77
N SER A 1095 40.00 -11.06 -4.52
CA SER A 1095 39.37 -11.54 -3.27
C SER A 1095 39.14 -13.05 -3.10
N TRP A 1096 40.13 -13.74 -2.51
CA TRP A 1096 39.89 -15.03 -1.85
C TRP A 1096 39.69 -14.80 -0.36
N SER A 1097 38.46 -14.98 0.12
CA SER A 1097 38.11 -14.95 1.54
C SER A 1097 37.98 -16.38 2.05
N ILE A 1098 39.05 -16.93 2.64
CA ILE A 1098 39.00 -18.20 3.37
C ILE A 1098 38.78 -17.84 4.85
N GLN A 1099 37.55 -18.01 5.35
CA GLN A 1099 37.31 -18.08 6.79
C GLN A 1099 37.45 -19.54 7.23
N ILE A 1100 38.42 -19.79 8.11
CA ILE A 1100 38.51 -21.02 8.90
C ILE A 1100 37.60 -20.77 10.11
N LEU A 1101 36.50 -21.51 10.22
CA LEU A 1101 35.70 -21.58 11.45
C LEU A 1101 36.48 -22.33 12.54
#